data_AF-A0A4Q4X4Q9-F1
#
_entry.id   AF-A0A4Q4X4Q9-F1
#
_cell.length_a   1.000
_cell.length_b   1.000
_cell.length_c   1.000
_cell.angle_alpha   90.00
_cell.angle_beta   90.00
_cell.angle_gamma   90.00
#
_symmetry.space_group_name_H-M   'P 1'
#
loop_
_entity.id
_entity.type
_entity.pdbx_description
1 polymer ?
#
loop_
_entity_poly.entity_id
_entity_poly.type
_entity_poly.pdbx_seq_one_letter_code
_entity_poly.pdbx_strand_id
1 'polypeptide(L)'
;MAIQLQLDFGQGKDECKGCQKIKEEESKKKNTTGNVVGNNKIYAGTQDGEIVVWSLATYQQVHRVQAHKRSVLCLALSEDETMLFSTAASDPIVNIWCPRTMHRLYEIYSINDSIGDIFSVAYSPQHETVYYGAQNTSIQWVGLKDEHCHVSHDSANHPDRRNHRFFDSRAVGGSSTPRQTDERFDLIPRSERVLETSRRATRMYAHYGFVYCMIMARGVTQFADADEDVLISGGGDGTIKAWKLGGNEVGPDGIETGLDEIMTLGEDDAVSVLSLAVDGSFLYSGRQNGIFELWDLDTKQKLRSIKAHEGDIWTLQMGWGYLWSAAANGTASVSISTPIDVEAVEGTDLVQKHSTAHYGGYRNDSSQNVSQKYQCLTHWKAHNGKILASALATFNGNQLYITGANDNSVHVWLLQNQKLADAPSHEEDEDMMITSLREFVSFRTVSSLPEYAEDCRRGASFLRTLFKRLGGEAELLSAEGKVHHPVVYAKFSGKAEPAEKRKRIMFYGHYDVVPADTRNGKWVSDPFQLEGTNGYLYGRGVSDNKGPIMAALYAVTDLKQAKLLDSDVVFLIEGQEESGSSGFRETVRKYKERIGHIDYILLANSYWLNDATPCLTYGLRGVMHATVCVESKNPDLHSGVDGSYMVNEPMSDLMTVLTKLKGPKNRIMLPGFYDGIPPMTAEEEARYDDILSVLMEQSEGCVSRDTLKRNLMARWREPNLTHHNVTVSGSDGSLISSHASAKISVRLVPGQEVDDVTDSLTSFIQKEFESLGSDNRLTVQIDNKAEPWLGDPDNYIFRTLEDAIVQVWAPLFSSPSSLAPSSLAPPSQDGSAADRGTTDGTGATNGHRGNGTARTSSSSKPKLTKPLYIREGGSIPAIRFLEKEFDAPAAHLPCGQASDSAHLDNERLRVENLLKSREIFKLVFRRLWRDPDASKPRPMKSFDDFEAFGVSADQVCGGP
;
A
#
# COMPACT_ATOMS: atom_id res chain seq x y z
N MET A 1 -28.50 19.41 -2.87
CA MET A 1 -29.51 20.31 -2.25
C MET A 1 -28.86 20.98 -1.06
N ALA A 2 -29.00 22.30 -0.88
CA ALA A 2 -28.32 23.04 0.18
C ALA A 2 -29.34 23.62 1.17
N ILE A 3 -29.06 23.50 2.47
CA ILE A 3 -29.77 24.22 3.53
C ILE A 3 -28.91 25.41 3.91
N GLN A 4 -29.46 26.62 3.76
CA GLN A 4 -28.78 27.86 4.13
C GLN A 4 -29.16 28.27 5.56
N LEU A 5 -28.16 28.38 6.43
CA LEU A 5 -28.31 28.93 7.77
C LEU A 5 -27.84 30.39 7.72
N GLN A 6 -28.78 31.32 7.90
CA GLN A 6 -28.50 32.75 7.94
C GLN A 6 -28.33 33.20 9.39
N LEU A 7 -27.31 34.01 9.65
CA LEU A 7 -27.13 34.65 10.96
C LEU A 7 -28.20 35.75 11.13
N ASP A 8 -29.27 35.45 11.86
CA ASP A 8 -30.33 36.42 12.19
C ASP A 8 -29.88 37.32 13.35
N PHE A 9 -29.72 38.62 13.06
CA PHE A 9 -29.39 39.64 14.07
C PHE A 9 -30.68 40.31 14.55
N GLY A 10 -31.22 39.84 15.67
CA GLY A 10 -32.43 40.41 16.27
C GLY A 10 -32.34 41.92 16.48
N GLN A 11 -33.24 42.68 15.86
CA GLN A 11 -33.49 44.07 16.23
C GLN A 11 -34.18 44.10 17.60
N GLY A 12 -33.48 44.57 18.62
CA GLY A 12 -34.11 44.97 19.88
C GLY A 12 -35.12 46.08 19.61
N LYS A 13 -36.41 45.77 19.72
CA LYS A 13 -37.46 46.77 19.81
C LYS A 13 -37.49 47.29 21.24
N ASP A 14 -36.84 48.42 21.49
CA ASP A 14 -37.26 49.36 22.53
C ASP A 14 -37.45 50.73 21.90
N GLU A 15 -38.71 51.14 21.79
CA GLU A 15 -39.11 52.47 21.34
C GLU A 15 -38.75 53.50 22.41
N CYS A 16 -37.76 54.36 22.12
CA CYS A 16 -37.64 55.65 22.78
C CYS A 16 -37.79 56.77 21.74
N LYS A 17 -38.99 57.35 21.70
CA LYS A 17 -39.33 58.50 20.85
C LYS A 17 -38.58 59.74 21.35
N GLY A 18 -37.57 60.18 20.60
CA GLY A 18 -37.06 61.54 20.76
C GLY A 18 -35.57 61.75 20.45
N CYS A 19 -35.13 61.51 19.22
CA CYS A 19 -34.10 62.33 18.55
C CYS A 19 -33.95 61.89 17.09
N GLN A 20 -34.67 62.56 16.18
CA GLN A 20 -34.38 62.49 14.75
C GLN A 20 -33.26 63.49 14.43
N LYS A 21 -32.02 63.01 14.35
CA LYS A 21 -30.97 63.48 13.43
C LYS A 21 -29.73 62.59 13.62
N ILE A 22 -29.18 62.15 12.48
CA ILE A 22 -28.14 61.12 12.27
C ILE A 22 -28.74 59.70 12.23
N LYS A 23 -29.25 59.30 11.06
CA LYS A 23 -29.49 57.90 10.66
C LYS A 23 -28.96 57.68 9.26
N GLU A 24 -27.64 57.53 9.19
CA GLU A 24 -26.90 56.75 8.19
C GLU A 24 -25.77 56.07 8.98
N GLU A 25 -26.12 55.11 9.83
CA GLU A 25 -25.16 54.16 10.37
C GLU A 25 -25.33 52.86 9.60
N GLU A 26 -24.26 52.47 8.91
CA GLU A 26 -24.08 51.20 8.22
C GLU A 26 -24.57 50.03 9.09
N SER A 27 -25.45 49.20 8.53
CA SER A 27 -25.61 47.85 9.08
C SER A 27 -24.25 47.14 8.96
N LYS A 28 -23.48 47.08 10.04
CA LYS A 28 -22.23 46.31 10.09
C LYS A 28 -22.56 44.85 9.75
N LYS A 29 -22.19 44.44 8.54
CA LYS A 29 -22.28 43.07 8.02
C LYS A 29 -21.29 42.18 8.81
N LYS A 30 -21.73 41.01 9.28
CA LYS A 30 -20.99 40.17 10.25
C LYS A 30 -20.64 38.80 9.67
N ASN A 31 -19.35 38.60 9.35
CA ASN A 31 -18.83 37.45 8.60
C ASN A 31 -18.61 36.19 9.46
N THR A 32 -18.73 35.00 8.86
CA THR A 32 -18.32 33.71 9.45
C THR A 32 -16.87 33.40 9.08
N THR A 33 -16.04 33.04 10.05
CA THR A 33 -14.56 32.99 9.89
C THR A 33 -13.92 31.65 10.26
N GLY A 34 -14.64 30.75 10.93
CA GLY A 34 -14.20 29.38 11.23
C GLY A 34 -15.38 28.47 11.54
N ASN A 35 -15.37 27.20 11.12
CA ASN A 35 -16.47 26.24 11.35
C ASN A 35 -15.92 24.86 11.69
N VAL A 36 -16.57 24.18 12.63
CA VAL A 36 -16.37 22.75 12.91
C VAL A 36 -17.72 22.10 13.15
N VAL A 37 -17.83 20.82 12.84
CA VAL A 37 -19.06 20.06 13.02
C VAL A 37 -18.75 18.88 13.93
N GLY A 38 -19.54 18.73 14.99
CA GLY A 38 -19.61 17.50 15.77
C GLY A 38 -20.85 16.70 15.38
N ASN A 39 -20.96 15.48 15.89
CA ASN A 39 -21.94 14.47 15.49
C ASN A 39 -23.39 15.01 15.33
N ASN A 40 -23.82 15.93 16.21
CA ASN A 40 -25.17 16.49 16.17
C ASN A 40 -25.23 18.03 16.09
N LYS A 41 -24.09 18.74 16.02
CA LYS A 41 -24.05 20.19 16.13
C LYS A 41 -23.04 20.83 15.15
N ILE A 42 -23.40 21.98 14.60
CA ILE A 42 -22.50 22.83 13.81
C ILE A 42 -22.04 23.98 14.70
N TYR A 43 -20.73 24.21 14.78
CA TYR A 43 -20.11 25.33 15.48
C TYR A 43 -19.53 26.30 14.44
N ALA A 44 -19.84 27.59 14.55
CA ALA A 44 -19.27 28.63 13.69
C ALA A 44 -18.77 29.81 14.52
N GLY A 45 -17.57 30.27 14.20
CA GLY A 45 -16.95 31.48 14.72
C GLY A 45 -17.30 32.69 13.86
N THR A 46 -17.55 33.83 14.52
CA THR A 46 -17.89 35.09 13.85
C THR A 46 -16.76 36.12 13.94
N GLN A 47 -16.80 37.10 13.04
CA GLN A 47 -15.88 38.24 13.03
C GLN A 47 -15.95 39.10 14.31
N ASP A 48 -17.08 39.04 15.03
CA ASP A 48 -17.30 39.75 16.28
C ASP A 48 -16.78 38.99 17.52
N GLY A 49 -16.18 37.82 17.34
CA GLY A 49 -15.65 37.01 18.44
C GLY A 49 -16.68 36.10 19.11
N GLU A 50 -17.81 35.83 18.46
CA GLU A 50 -18.84 34.93 18.97
C GLU A 50 -18.67 33.52 18.41
N ILE A 51 -19.07 32.52 19.18
CA ILE A 51 -19.30 31.16 18.70
C ILE A 51 -20.81 30.92 18.68
N VAL A 52 -21.32 30.55 17.52
CA VAL A 52 -22.72 30.22 17.28
C VAL A 52 -22.85 28.72 17.01
N VAL A 53 -23.86 28.10 17.60
CA VAL A 53 -24.05 26.65 17.57
C VAL A 53 -25.44 26.32 17.05
N TRP A 54 -25.52 25.49 16.01
CA TRP A 54 -26.78 24.98 15.46
C TRP A 54 -26.92 23.47 15.67
N SER A 55 -28.15 23.01 15.80
CA SER A 55 -28.50 21.59 15.79
C SER A 55 -28.53 21.07 14.36
N LEU A 56 -27.85 19.95 14.06
CA LEU A 56 -27.97 19.26 12.77
C LEU A 56 -29.36 18.63 12.58
N ALA A 57 -30.06 18.31 13.67
CA ALA A 57 -31.39 17.70 13.62
C ALA A 57 -32.48 18.70 13.25
N THR A 58 -32.40 19.93 13.76
CA THR A 58 -33.46 20.94 13.60
C THR A 58 -33.03 22.14 12.76
N TYR A 59 -31.73 22.28 12.47
CA TYR A 59 -31.12 23.46 11.84
C TYR A 59 -31.37 24.77 12.59
N GLN A 60 -31.83 24.70 13.85
CA GLN A 60 -32.05 25.85 14.70
C GLN A 60 -30.79 26.16 15.52
N GLN A 61 -30.57 27.44 15.77
CA GLN A 61 -29.51 27.89 16.67
C GLN A 61 -29.85 27.49 18.11
N VAL A 62 -28.95 26.75 18.75
CA VAL A 62 -29.10 26.22 20.11
C VAL A 62 -28.33 27.07 21.12
N HIS A 63 -27.12 27.51 20.77
CA HIS A 63 -26.28 28.35 21.63
C HIS A 63 -25.65 29.50 20.86
N ARG A 64 -25.36 30.57 21.59
CA ARG A 64 -24.55 31.71 21.15
C ARG A 64 -23.76 32.20 22.36
N VAL A 65 -22.45 32.31 22.23
CA VAL A 65 -21.56 32.74 23.32
C VAL A 65 -20.52 33.72 22.79
N GLN A 66 -20.23 34.78 23.54
CA GLN A 66 -19.09 35.64 23.27
C GLN A 66 -17.83 34.91 23.73
N ALA A 67 -16.98 34.49 22.78
CA ALA A 67 -15.82 33.66 23.05
C ALA A 67 -14.52 34.47 23.12
N HIS A 68 -14.38 35.47 22.26
CA HIS A 68 -13.17 36.26 22.08
C HIS A 68 -13.47 37.74 21.97
N LYS A 69 -12.45 38.59 22.15
CA LYS A 69 -12.60 40.06 21.98
C LYS A 69 -12.62 40.48 20.52
N ARG A 70 -12.21 39.58 19.63
CA ARG A 70 -11.96 39.80 18.20
C ARG A 70 -12.38 38.56 17.41
N SER A 71 -12.28 38.65 16.09
CA SER A 71 -12.69 37.61 15.14
C SER A 71 -12.17 36.23 15.51
N VAL A 72 -13.06 35.25 15.61
CA VAL A 72 -12.68 33.83 15.80
C VAL A 72 -12.05 33.33 14.49
N LEU A 73 -10.79 32.90 14.50
CA LEU A 73 -10.07 32.49 13.28
C LEU A 73 -10.12 30.98 13.07
N CYS A 74 -9.92 30.20 14.13
CA CYS A 74 -9.90 28.76 14.06
C CYS A 74 -10.85 28.18 15.11
N LEU A 75 -11.56 27.13 14.71
CA LEU A 75 -12.24 26.22 15.60
C LEU A 75 -11.67 24.82 15.34
N ALA A 76 -11.47 24.03 16.38
CA ALA A 76 -11.14 22.61 16.28
C ALA A 76 -11.92 21.82 17.33
N LEU A 77 -12.32 20.60 17.03
CA LEU A 77 -13.01 19.71 17.97
C LEU A 77 -12.10 18.51 18.27
N SER A 78 -12.07 18.06 19.52
CA SER A 78 -11.39 16.82 19.88
C SER A 78 -12.11 15.61 19.25
N GLU A 79 -11.36 14.54 18.98
CA GLU A 79 -11.89 13.31 18.36
C GLU A 79 -13.03 12.66 19.18
N ASP A 80 -12.98 12.78 20.50
CA ASP A 80 -14.00 12.32 21.44
C ASP A 80 -15.17 13.30 21.65
N GLU A 81 -15.13 14.45 20.98
CA GLU A 81 -16.08 15.56 21.09
C GLU A 81 -16.31 16.10 22.51
N THR A 82 -15.33 15.94 23.39
CA THR A 82 -15.39 16.47 24.76
C THR A 82 -14.89 17.90 24.88
N MET A 83 -14.09 18.37 23.92
CA MET A 83 -13.47 19.69 23.94
C MET A 83 -13.59 20.40 22.57
N LEU A 84 -14.01 21.66 22.59
CA LEU A 84 -13.98 22.58 21.44
C LEU A 84 -12.93 23.65 21.70
N PHE A 85 -11.99 23.79 20.78
CA PHE A 85 -10.91 24.78 20.82
C PHE A 85 -11.30 25.98 19.95
N SER A 86 -11.03 27.20 20.43
CA SER A 86 -11.21 28.42 19.65
C SER A 86 -10.02 29.37 19.79
N THR A 87 -9.61 29.95 18.65
CA THR A 87 -8.56 30.96 18.58
C THR A 87 -9.09 32.22 17.88
N ALA A 88 -8.42 33.34 18.04
CA ALA A 88 -8.88 34.61 17.47
C ALA A 88 -7.77 35.49 16.91
N ALA A 89 -8.18 36.45 16.08
CA ALA A 89 -7.32 37.47 15.48
C ALA A 89 -7.01 38.55 16.50
N SER A 90 -5.73 38.91 16.65
CA SER A 90 -5.26 39.97 17.54
C SER A 90 -5.73 39.80 18.99
N ASP A 91 -6.03 38.56 19.37
CA ASP A 91 -6.40 38.12 20.70
C ASP A 91 -5.46 36.94 21.05
N PRO A 92 -4.49 37.14 21.97
CA PRO A 92 -3.44 36.16 22.25
C PRO A 92 -3.93 35.01 23.16
N ILE A 93 -5.23 34.69 23.10
CA ILE A 93 -5.91 33.73 23.97
C ILE A 93 -6.43 32.56 23.12
N VAL A 94 -6.16 31.35 23.59
CA VAL A 94 -6.81 30.11 23.12
C VAL A 94 -7.82 29.68 24.17
N ASN A 95 -9.06 29.46 23.76
CA ASN A 95 -10.12 29.02 24.65
C ASN A 95 -10.51 27.57 24.39
N ILE A 96 -10.83 26.85 25.46
CA ILE A 96 -11.36 25.48 25.41
C ILE A 96 -12.73 25.47 26.05
N TRP A 97 -13.70 24.89 25.34
CA TRP A 97 -15.11 24.86 25.72
C TRP A 97 -15.61 23.43 25.83
N CYS A 98 -16.58 23.20 26.71
CA CYS A 98 -17.37 21.96 26.70
C CYS A 98 -18.41 22.06 25.56
N PRO A 99 -18.37 21.22 24.51
CA PRO A 99 -19.27 21.34 23.36
C PRO A 99 -20.75 21.11 23.70
N ARG A 100 -21.03 20.40 24.80
CA ARG A 100 -22.41 20.13 25.26
C ARG A 100 -23.06 21.35 25.89
N THR A 101 -22.36 22.01 26.82
CA THR A 101 -22.89 23.11 27.65
C THR A 101 -22.43 24.49 27.20
N MET A 102 -21.42 24.58 26.32
CA MET A 102 -20.68 25.79 25.98
C MET A 102 -20.07 26.50 27.20
N HIS A 103 -19.73 25.74 28.24
CA HIS A 103 -18.96 26.24 29.38
C HIS A 103 -17.48 26.40 29.03
N ARG A 104 -16.84 27.50 29.44
CA ARG A 104 -15.41 27.76 29.18
C ARG A 104 -14.55 26.98 30.19
N LEU A 105 -13.95 25.89 29.72
CA LEU A 105 -13.11 25.01 30.54
C LEU A 105 -11.75 25.65 30.80
N TYR A 106 -11.07 26.10 29.74
CA TYR A 106 -9.73 26.66 29.84
C TYR A 106 -9.59 27.98 29.10
N GLU A 107 -8.72 28.83 29.64
CA GLU A 107 -8.17 30.02 29.02
C GLU A 107 -6.65 29.89 28.99
N ILE A 108 -6.07 29.85 27.80
CA ILE A 108 -4.63 29.67 27.60
C ILE A 108 -4.07 30.94 26.98
N TYR A 109 -2.99 31.49 27.54
CA TYR A 109 -2.28 32.61 26.94
C TYR A 109 -0.76 32.44 27.00
N SER A 110 -0.06 33.08 26.06
CA SER A 110 1.40 33.07 26.00
C SER A 110 2.02 34.20 26.81
N ILE A 111 3.15 33.91 27.48
CA ILE A 111 3.99 34.97 28.07
C ILE A 111 4.71 35.85 27.03
N ASN A 112 4.66 35.48 25.75
CA ASN A 112 5.22 36.29 24.69
C ASN A 112 4.22 37.38 24.25
N ASP A 113 4.61 38.64 24.40
CA ASP A 113 3.74 39.78 24.11
C ASP A 113 3.52 39.98 22.60
N SER A 114 4.41 39.46 21.76
CA SER A 114 4.39 39.64 20.31
C SER A 114 3.96 38.38 19.56
N ILE A 115 2.97 37.64 20.08
CA ILE A 115 2.49 36.41 19.42
C ILE A 115 1.68 36.70 18.13
N GLY A 116 0.97 37.84 18.10
CA GLY A 116 0.11 38.21 16.98
C GLY A 116 -1.15 37.34 16.88
N ASP A 117 -1.64 37.14 15.66
CA ASP A 117 -2.81 36.30 15.39
C ASP A 117 -2.48 34.80 15.57
N ILE A 118 -3.43 34.03 16.12
CA ILE A 118 -3.31 32.57 16.26
C ILE A 118 -4.18 31.91 15.19
N PHE A 119 -3.54 31.35 14.16
CA PHE A 119 -4.21 30.85 12.95
C PHE A 119 -4.69 29.40 13.07
N SER A 120 -3.99 28.58 13.84
CA SER A 120 -4.23 27.14 13.89
C SER A 120 -4.08 26.58 15.31
N VAL A 121 -4.83 25.52 15.60
CA VAL A 121 -4.77 24.79 16.87
C VAL A 121 -4.91 23.29 16.58
N ALA A 122 -4.14 22.47 17.29
CA ALA A 122 -4.20 21.01 17.24
C ALA A 122 -4.08 20.45 18.66
N TYR A 123 -4.75 19.35 18.94
CA TYR A 123 -4.76 18.70 20.25
C TYR A 123 -4.27 17.26 20.11
N SER A 124 -3.33 16.86 20.96
CA SER A 124 -2.92 15.45 21.11
C SER A 124 -3.66 14.84 22.30
N PRO A 125 -4.56 13.86 22.08
CA PRO A 125 -5.15 13.08 23.16
C PRO A 125 -4.12 12.23 23.90
N GLN A 126 -3.09 11.72 23.20
CA GLN A 126 -2.04 10.88 23.79
C GLN A 126 -1.25 11.62 24.87
N HIS A 127 -0.92 12.89 24.62
CA HIS A 127 -0.14 13.74 25.53
C HIS A 127 -0.99 14.76 26.30
N GLU A 128 -2.31 14.79 26.09
CA GLU A 128 -3.25 15.78 26.64
C GLU A 128 -2.73 17.23 26.52
N THR A 129 -2.11 17.53 25.38
CA THR A 129 -1.37 18.76 25.13
C THR A 129 -1.96 19.49 23.93
N VAL A 130 -2.15 20.80 24.06
CA VAL A 130 -2.65 21.69 23.02
C VAL A 130 -1.48 22.38 22.36
N TYR A 131 -1.44 22.36 21.02
CA TYR A 131 -0.47 23.03 20.18
C TYR A 131 -1.17 24.13 19.39
N TYR A 132 -0.59 25.32 19.30
CA TYR A 132 -1.17 26.42 18.52
C TYR A 132 -0.09 27.18 17.74
N GLY A 133 -0.42 27.49 16.49
CA GLY A 133 0.45 28.12 15.50
C GLY A 133 0.10 29.59 15.33
N ALA A 134 1.12 30.44 15.34
CA ALA A 134 0.94 31.89 15.43
C ALA A 134 1.63 32.69 14.32
N GLN A 135 1.23 33.95 14.19
CA GLN A 135 1.76 34.92 13.23
C GLN A 135 3.25 35.22 13.46
N ASN A 136 3.73 35.12 14.69
CA ASN A 136 5.14 35.33 15.02
C ASN A 136 6.06 34.14 14.63
N THR A 137 5.61 33.27 13.73
CA THR A 137 6.34 32.09 13.22
C THR A 137 6.56 30.96 14.23
N SER A 138 5.89 31.03 15.40
CA SER A 138 6.07 30.04 16.46
C SER A 138 4.96 28.99 16.49
N ILE A 139 5.34 27.78 16.89
CA ILE A 139 4.43 26.77 17.45
C ILE A 139 4.64 26.77 18.96
N GLN A 140 3.56 26.89 19.72
CA GLN A 140 3.57 26.88 21.18
C GLN A 140 2.66 25.78 21.70
N TRP A 141 2.92 25.29 22.91
CA TRP A 141 2.12 24.22 23.48
C TRP A 141 1.93 24.32 24.99
N VAL A 142 0.87 23.68 25.49
CA VAL A 142 0.59 23.60 26.93
C VAL A 142 -0.09 22.28 27.26
N GLY A 143 0.37 21.61 28.32
CA GLY A 143 -0.28 20.41 28.85
C GLY A 143 -1.46 20.80 29.74
N LEU A 144 -2.66 20.29 29.46
CA LEU A 144 -3.86 20.70 30.19
C LEU A 144 -3.85 20.27 31.66
N LYS A 145 -3.17 19.16 31.97
CA LYS A 145 -2.99 18.63 33.33
C LYS A 145 -1.68 19.04 34.00
N ASP A 146 -0.80 19.77 33.34
CA ASP A 146 0.44 20.22 33.97
C ASP A 146 0.15 21.35 34.97
N GLU A 147 0.16 21.02 36.26
CA GLU A 147 -0.13 21.95 37.36
C GLU A 147 0.78 23.18 37.36
N HIS A 148 2.00 23.09 36.81
CA HIS A 148 2.95 24.21 36.76
C HIS A 148 2.50 25.33 35.82
N CYS A 149 1.65 25.01 34.86
CA CYS A 149 1.12 25.97 33.91
C CYS A 149 -0.14 26.69 34.45
N HIS A 150 -0.73 26.24 35.56
CA HIS A 150 -1.94 26.84 36.13
C HIS A 150 -1.59 28.14 36.85
N VAL A 151 -2.32 29.20 36.52
CA VAL A 151 -2.14 30.54 37.10
C VAL A 151 -3.46 31.09 37.61
N SER A 152 -3.38 32.05 38.51
CA SER A 152 -4.57 32.77 38.97
C SER A 152 -5.17 33.61 37.84
N HIS A 153 -6.51 33.70 37.78
CA HIS A 153 -7.23 34.60 36.87
C HIS A 153 -6.77 36.06 36.97
N ASP A 154 -6.20 36.46 38.10
CA ASP A 154 -5.71 37.82 38.36
C ASP A 154 -4.20 37.98 38.13
N SER A 155 -3.56 37.06 37.42
CA SER A 155 -2.15 37.14 37.06
C SER A 155 -1.80 38.48 36.41
N ALA A 156 -0.70 39.11 36.88
CA ALA A 156 -0.16 40.34 36.31
C ALA A 156 0.37 40.14 34.87
N ASN A 157 0.72 38.90 34.53
CA ASN A 157 1.18 38.51 33.19
C ASN A 157 0.03 38.30 32.21
N HIS A 158 -1.23 38.36 32.65
CA HIS A 158 -2.38 38.17 31.77
C HIS A 158 -2.39 39.25 30.67
N PRO A 159 -2.70 38.91 29.40
CA PRO A 159 -2.68 39.87 28.27
C PRO A 159 -3.45 41.18 28.52
N ASP A 160 -4.56 41.08 29.24
CA ASP A 160 -5.40 42.24 29.59
C ASP A 160 -4.79 43.17 30.63
N ARG A 161 -3.79 42.70 31.39
CA ARG A 161 -3.17 43.45 32.49
C ARG A 161 -1.70 43.78 32.23
N ARG A 162 -0.97 42.92 31.51
CA ARG A 162 0.46 43.12 31.19
C ARG A 162 0.65 44.32 30.28
N ASN A 163 1.70 45.11 30.50
CA ASN A 163 2.04 46.24 29.63
C ASN A 163 2.59 45.75 28.28
N HIS A 164 1.96 46.14 27.17
CA HIS A 164 2.41 45.84 25.83
C HIS A 164 3.53 46.81 25.42
N ARG A 165 4.73 46.28 25.11
CA ARG A 165 5.91 47.09 24.75
C ARG A 165 5.66 48.13 23.66
N PHE A 166 4.79 47.82 22.69
CA PHE A 166 4.51 48.73 21.58
C PHE A 166 3.34 49.69 21.83
N PHE A 167 2.28 49.26 22.53
CA PHE A 167 1.02 50.03 22.64
C PHE A 167 0.93 50.83 23.94
N ASP A 168 1.63 50.39 24.99
CA ASP A 168 1.66 51.05 26.31
C ASP A 168 2.96 51.84 26.54
N SER A 169 3.76 52.06 25.49
CA SER A 169 4.97 52.89 25.54
C SER A 169 4.60 54.36 25.78
N ARG A 170 5.10 54.94 26.87
CA ARG A 170 4.94 56.36 27.17
C ARG A 170 5.91 57.19 26.32
N ALA A 171 5.42 58.12 25.51
CA ALA A 171 6.27 59.17 24.95
C ALA A 171 6.89 60.01 26.07
N VAL A 172 8.06 60.64 25.82
CA VAL A 172 8.71 61.53 26.80
C VAL A 172 7.74 62.66 27.17
N GLY A 173 7.15 62.59 28.38
CA GLY A 173 6.15 63.53 28.89
C GLY A 173 4.67 63.24 28.55
N GLY A 174 4.34 62.07 27.96
CA GLY A 174 2.98 61.74 27.50
C GLY A 174 2.20 60.73 28.38
N SER A 175 0.88 60.90 28.45
CA SER A 175 -0.08 59.93 28.99
C SER A 175 -0.27 58.73 28.04
N SER A 176 -0.38 57.52 28.59
CA SER A 176 -0.66 56.29 27.83
C SER A 176 -2.02 56.37 27.13
N THR A 177 -2.13 55.86 25.90
CA THR A 177 -3.41 55.70 25.21
C THR A 177 -4.29 54.74 26.04
N PRO A 178 -5.54 55.09 26.38
CA PRO A 178 -6.45 54.18 27.06
C PRO A 178 -6.68 52.92 26.23
N ARG A 179 -6.70 51.74 26.86
CA ARG A 179 -7.08 50.50 26.19
C ARG A 179 -8.54 50.60 25.73
N GLN A 180 -8.82 50.18 24.50
CA GLN A 180 -10.21 50.11 24.03
C GLN A 180 -11.01 49.14 24.90
N THR A 181 -12.11 49.63 25.48
CA THR A 181 -13.07 48.83 26.24
C THR A 181 -14.37 48.78 25.45
N ASP A 182 -14.80 47.59 25.06
CA ASP A 182 -16.09 47.30 24.42
C ASP A 182 -16.92 46.52 25.45
N GLU A 183 -18.18 46.92 25.69
CA GLU A 183 -19.07 46.27 26.66
C GLU A 183 -19.25 44.77 26.36
N ARG A 184 -19.06 44.35 25.11
CA ARG A 184 -19.11 42.93 24.73
C ARG A 184 -18.01 42.10 25.40
N PHE A 185 -16.89 42.69 25.79
CA PHE A 185 -15.81 41.95 26.42
C PHE A 185 -16.20 41.42 27.80
N ASP A 186 -17.13 42.09 28.48
CA ASP A 186 -17.67 41.65 29.77
C ASP A 186 -18.64 40.46 29.63
N LEU A 187 -19.09 40.16 28.40
CA LEU A 187 -19.93 39.00 28.09
C LEU A 187 -19.13 37.70 27.95
N ILE A 188 -17.79 37.76 27.89
CA ILE A 188 -16.94 36.57 27.77
C ILE A 188 -17.00 35.80 29.09
N PRO A 189 -17.49 34.54 29.11
CA PRO A 189 -17.57 33.76 30.34
C PRO A 189 -16.20 33.57 30.98
N ARG A 190 -16.18 33.56 32.31
CA ARG A 190 -14.97 33.22 33.06
C ARG A 190 -14.63 31.74 32.85
N SER A 191 -13.36 31.46 32.60
CA SER A 191 -12.81 30.12 32.47
C SER A 191 -12.79 29.40 33.82
N GLU A 192 -12.95 28.07 33.85
CA GLU A 192 -12.72 27.27 35.06
C GLU A 192 -11.25 27.36 35.48
N ARG A 193 -10.35 27.24 34.51
CA ARG A 193 -8.90 27.22 34.72
C ARG A 193 -8.20 28.15 33.74
N VAL A 194 -7.14 28.80 34.22
CA VAL A 194 -6.29 29.68 33.41
C VAL A 194 -4.90 29.08 33.35
N LEU A 195 -4.38 28.93 32.13
CA LEU A 195 -3.09 28.36 31.83
C LEU A 195 -2.18 29.42 31.19
N GLU A 196 -0.95 29.49 31.66
CA GLU A 196 0.10 30.33 31.09
C GLU A 196 1.12 29.45 30.37
N THR A 197 1.32 29.69 29.06
CA THR A 197 2.30 28.95 28.27
C THR A 197 3.70 29.45 28.57
N SER A 198 4.55 28.52 29.04
CA SER A 198 5.95 28.78 29.34
C SER A 198 6.76 29.15 28.09
N ARG A 199 7.81 29.98 28.27
CA ARG A 199 8.81 30.29 27.23
C ARG A 199 9.51 29.04 26.69
N ARG A 200 9.62 28.00 27.52
CA ARG A 200 10.22 26.71 27.13
C ARG A 200 9.29 25.89 26.25
N ALA A 201 7.99 26.15 26.32
CA ALA A 201 6.98 25.49 25.50
C ALA A 201 6.69 26.31 24.23
N THR A 202 7.75 26.78 23.57
CA THR A 202 7.68 27.62 22.37
C THR A 202 8.82 27.26 21.42
N ARG A 203 8.47 26.82 20.22
CA ARG A 203 9.41 26.65 19.10
C ARG A 203 9.31 27.88 18.22
N MET A 204 10.24 28.83 18.43
CA MET A 204 10.38 29.98 17.54
C MET A 204 10.92 29.55 16.18
N TYR A 205 10.50 30.22 15.11
CA TYR A 205 10.88 29.89 13.74
C TYR A 205 10.60 28.42 13.39
N ALA A 206 9.47 27.90 13.86
CA ALA A 206 8.98 26.59 13.44
C ALA A 206 8.81 26.57 11.90
N HIS A 207 8.41 27.71 11.34
CA HIS A 207 8.46 28.02 9.91
C HIS A 207 9.12 29.40 9.71
N TYR A 208 9.60 29.72 8.51
CA TYR A 208 10.04 31.07 8.12
C TYR A 208 8.87 31.92 7.58
N GLY A 209 7.66 31.66 8.09
CA GLY A 209 6.42 32.35 7.75
C GLY A 209 5.34 32.07 8.79
N PHE A 210 4.12 32.55 8.56
CA PHE A 210 3.00 32.31 9.49
C PHE A 210 2.64 30.82 9.51
N VAL A 211 2.27 30.29 10.67
CA VAL A 211 1.82 28.89 10.79
C VAL A 211 0.32 28.82 10.54
N TYR A 212 -0.07 28.69 9.27
CA TYR A 212 -1.47 28.83 8.84
C TYR A 212 -2.33 27.64 9.24
N CYS A 213 -1.80 26.42 9.15
CA CYS A 213 -2.57 25.20 9.38
C CYS A 213 -1.74 24.17 10.13
N MET A 214 -2.43 23.39 10.98
CA MET A 214 -1.85 22.27 11.70
C MET A 214 -2.88 21.15 11.81
N ILE A 215 -2.42 19.91 11.76
CA ILE A 215 -3.24 18.72 11.97
C ILE A 215 -2.48 17.72 12.85
N MET A 216 -3.20 17.06 13.75
CA MET A 216 -2.67 15.92 14.50
C MET A 216 -2.97 14.65 13.72
N ALA A 217 -1.95 13.81 13.52
CA ALA A 217 -2.05 12.60 12.73
C ALA A 217 -1.35 11.43 13.44
N ARG A 218 -1.97 10.25 13.47
CA ARG A 218 -1.46 9.09 14.22
C ARG A 218 -1.05 7.96 13.30
N GLY A 219 0.16 7.43 13.46
CA GLY A 219 0.65 6.28 12.67
C GLY A 219 0.82 6.55 11.16
N VAL A 220 0.87 7.82 10.76
CA VAL A 220 0.82 8.23 9.34
C VAL A 220 2.17 8.19 8.63
N THR A 221 3.26 7.96 9.35
CA THR A 221 4.61 7.98 8.76
C THR A 221 5.51 6.90 9.33
N GLN A 222 6.48 6.42 8.55
CA GLN A 222 7.45 5.42 9.00
C GLN A 222 8.43 5.96 10.05
N PHE A 223 8.58 7.29 10.13
CA PHE A 223 9.52 7.95 11.03
C PHE A 223 8.95 8.20 12.45
N ALA A 224 7.71 7.76 12.70
CA ALA A 224 7.09 7.70 14.02
C ALA A 224 6.60 6.27 14.30
N ASP A 225 6.35 5.97 15.57
CA ASP A 225 5.75 4.69 15.95
C ASP A 225 4.28 4.61 15.48
N ALA A 226 3.79 3.39 15.24
CA ALA A 226 2.46 3.18 14.64
C ALA A 226 1.31 3.76 15.48
N ASP A 227 1.52 3.89 16.78
CA ASP A 227 0.55 4.39 17.75
C ASP A 227 0.88 5.79 18.27
N GLU A 228 1.89 6.46 17.71
CA GLU A 228 2.37 7.78 18.14
C GLU A 228 1.68 8.92 17.38
N ASP A 229 1.32 9.97 18.11
CA ASP A 229 0.80 11.22 17.57
C ASP A 229 1.94 12.05 16.93
N VAL A 230 1.71 12.50 15.70
CA VAL A 230 2.61 13.36 14.94
C VAL A 230 1.87 14.65 14.59
N LEU A 231 2.47 15.79 14.94
CA LEU A 231 1.95 17.10 14.55
C LEU A 231 2.48 17.44 13.16
N ILE A 232 1.60 17.79 12.22
CA ILE A 232 1.98 18.27 10.88
C ILE A 232 1.55 19.73 10.76
N SER A 233 2.47 20.61 10.37
CA SER A 233 2.24 22.06 10.24
C SER A 233 2.58 22.57 8.84
N GLY A 234 1.73 23.44 8.30
CA GLY A 234 1.94 24.14 7.03
C GLY A 234 2.29 25.61 7.26
N GLY A 235 3.38 26.04 6.66
CA GLY A 235 3.93 27.40 6.81
C GLY A 235 3.61 28.33 5.65
N GLY A 236 3.67 29.62 5.94
CA GLY A 236 3.61 30.70 4.95
C GLY A 236 4.82 30.74 4.01
N ASP A 237 5.92 30.06 4.39
CA ASP A 237 7.13 29.85 3.61
C ASP A 237 6.98 28.78 2.50
N GLY A 238 5.84 28.06 2.46
CA GLY A 238 5.59 27.00 1.49
C GLY A 238 6.08 25.62 1.92
N THR A 239 6.67 25.52 3.11
CA THR A 239 7.13 24.27 3.70
C THR A 239 6.06 23.61 4.54
N ILE A 240 6.11 22.28 4.62
CA ILE A 240 5.32 21.47 5.53
C ILE A 240 6.27 20.70 6.43
N LYS A 241 6.06 20.75 7.74
CA LYS A 241 6.93 20.08 8.72
C LYS A 241 6.13 19.08 9.54
N ALA A 242 6.72 17.92 9.79
CA ALA A 242 6.16 16.94 10.72
C ALA A 242 7.04 16.85 11.98
N TRP A 243 6.41 16.87 13.15
CA TRP A 243 7.06 17.00 14.44
C TRP A 243 6.73 15.80 15.33
N LYS A 244 7.76 15.26 15.98
CA LYS A 244 7.62 14.27 17.04
C LYS A 244 7.28 14.99 18.35
N LEU A 245 6.28 14.50 19.06
CA LEU A 245 5.83 15.09 20.32
C LEU A 245 6.67 14.55 21.49
N GLY A 246 6.96 15.41 22.48
CA GLY A 246 7.74 15.01 23.66
C GLY A 246 9.24 14.88 23.41
N GLY A 247 9.75 15.60 22.41
CA GLY A 247 11.13 15.58 21.97
C GLY A 247 12.15 16.06 23.01
N ASN A 248 13.38 15.55 22.90
CA ASN A 248 14.52 15.88 23.78
C ASN A 248 15.53 16.83 23.10
N GLU A 249 15.24 17.33 21.89
CA GLU A 249 16.15 18.26 21.22
C GLU A 249 16.37 19.51 22.06
N VAL A 250 17.63 19.89 22.21
CA VAL A 250 18.04 21.12 22.87
C VAL A 250 18.35 22.13 21.78
N GLY A 251 17.63 23.24 21.77
CA GLY A 251 17.84 24.33 20.81
C GLY A 251 19.24 24.96 20.94
N PRO A 252 19.64 25.80 19.96
CA PRO A 252 20.93 26.52 19.99
C PRO A 252 21.11 27.42 21.23
N ASP A 253 20.01 27.73 21.90
CA ASP A 253 19.88 28.50 23.13
C ASP A 253 19.97 27.64 24.42
N GLY A 254 20.15 26.33 24.30
CA GLY A 254 20.33 25.41 25.44
C GLY A 254 19.02 24.96 26.10
N ILE A 255 17.87 25.12 25.44
CA ILE A 255 16.54 24.81 25.99
C ILE A 255 15.95 23.57 25.28
N GLU A 256 15.43 22.60 26.04
CA GLU A 256 14.68 21.46 25.50
C GLU A 256 13.40 21.94 24.79
N THR A 257 13.25 21.62 23.50
CA THR A 257 12.23 22.22 22.63
C THR A 257 10.94 21.42 22.53
N GLY A 258 10.80 20.27 23.20
CA GLY A 258 9.54 19.50 23.31
C GLY A 258 8.91 18.99 22.00
N LEU A 259 9.47 19.39 20.86
CA LEU A 259 9.11 19.06 19.49
C LEU A 259 10.41 18.81 18.72
N ASP A 260 10.56 17.61 18.16
CA ASP A 260 11.69 17.24 17.31
C ASP A 260 11.22 17.22 15.85
N GLU A 261 11.95 17.87 14.93
CA GLU A 261 11.59 17.87 13.51
C GLU A 261 11.93 16.51 12.87
N ILE A 262 10.92 15.78 12.39
CA ILE A 262 11.10 14.46 11.76
C ILE A 262 11.30 14.58 10.24
N MET A 263 10.60 15.52 9.61
CA MET A 263 10.73 15.79 8.19
C MET A 263 10.27 17.19 7.82
N THR A 264 10.83 17.69 6.72
CA THR A 264 10.35 18.85 5.97
C THR A 264 9.97 18.39 4.56
N LEU A 265 8.81 18.80 4.08
CA LEU A 265 8.31 18.62 2.71
C LEU A 265 8.10 20.00 2.07
N GLY A 266 8.09 20.03 0.73
CA GLY A 266 8.02 21.28 -0.03
C GLY A 266 9.37 21.99 -0.13
N GLU A 267 9.37 23.10 -0.86
CA GLU A 267 10.50 24.01 -1.00
C GLU A 267 10.12 25.35 -0.36
N ASP A 268 11.10 26.13 0.07
CA ASP A 268 10.90 27.52 0.52
C ASP A 268 10.67 28.42 -0.71
N ASP A 269 9.51 28.21 -1.35
CA ASP A 269 9.06 28.91 -2.55
C ASP A 269 8.19 30.14 -2.22
N ALA A 270 7.99 30.42 -0.93
CA ALA A 270 7.11 31.44 -0.39
C ALA A 270 5.63 31.32 -0.84
N VAL A 271 5.22 30.16 -1.36
CA VAL A 271 3.83 29.86 -1.72
C VAL A 271 3.16 29.17 -0.54
N SER A 272 2.46 29.97 0.28
CA SER A 272 1.91 29.52 1.55
C SER A 272 1.05 28.26 1.46
N VAL A 273 1.27 27.35 2.41
CA VAL A 273 0.40 26.19 2.65
C VAL A 273 -0.71 26.63 3.59
N LEU A 274 -1.95 26.62 3.09
CA LEU A 274 -3.11 27.21 3.77
C LEU A 274 -3.99 26.17 4.45
N SER A 275 -3.96 24.92 3.98
CA SER A 275 -4.75 23.83 4.55
C SER A 275 -4.07 22.48 4.35
N LEU A 276 -4.36 21.54 5.26
CA LEU A 276 -3.85 20.17 5.23
C LEU A 276 -5.01 19.19 5.41
N ALA A 277 -4.92 18.04 4.74
CA ALA A 277 -5.75 16.87 5.01
C ALA A 277 -4.89 15.61 4.86
N VAL A 278 -5.20 14.55 5.60
CA VAL A 278 -4.42 13.31 5.62
C VAL A 278 -5.34 12.11 5.32
N ASP A 279 -4.82 11.15 4.57
CA ASP A 279 -5.43 9.83 4.34
C ASP A 279 -4.35 8.75 4.40
N GLY A 280 -4.28 8.01 5.52
CA GLY A 280 -3.19 7.07 5.76
C GLY A 280 -1.81 7.75 5.75
N SER A 281 -0.91 7.32 4.88
CA SER A 281 0.42 7.92 4.67
C SER A 281 0.43 9.08 3.68
N PHE A 282 -0.71 9.43 3.09
CA PHE A 282 -0.80 10.53 2.14
C PHE A 282 -1.21 11.83 2.80
N LEU A 283 -0.44 12.87 2.51
CA LEU A 283 -0.71 14.23 2.92
C LEU A 283 -1.13 15.08 1.71
N TYR A 284 -2.25 15.77 1.87
CA TYR A 284 -2.80 16.72 0.90
C TYR A 284 -2.56 18.12 1.43
N SER A 285 -1.83 18.94 0.67
CA SER A 285 -1.53 20.32 1.06
C SER A 285 -2.16 21.31 0.09
N GLY A 286 -3.10 22.11 0.59
CA GLY A 286 -3.78 23.16 -0.16
C GLY A 286 -2.93 24.42 -0.18
N ARG A 287 -2.66 24.94 -1.38
CA ARG A 287 -1.84 26.12 -1.62
C ARG A 287 -2.66 27.24 -2.26
N GLN A 288 -1.98 28.37 -2.47
CA GLN A 288 -2.51 29.48 -3.27
C GLN A 288 -2.77 29.06 -4.72
N ASN A 289 -3.57 29.87 -5.44
CA ASN A 289 -3.95 29.64 -6.85
C ASN A 289 -4.72 28.33 -7.09
N GLY A 290 -5.36 27.80 -6.05
CA GLY A 290 -6.21 26.61 -6.12
C GLY A 290 -5.47 25.33 -6.46
N ILE A 291 -4.18 25.27 -6.16
CA ILE A 291 -3.35 24.07 -6.32
C ILE A 291 -3.33 23.32 -5.00
N PHE A 292 -3.52 22.01 -5.05
CA PHE A 292 -3.11 21.13 -3.95
C PHE A 292 -2.02 20.17 -4.42
N GLU A 293 -1.15 19.80 -3.49
CA GLU A 293 -0.11 18.81 -3.73
C GLU A 293 -0.39 17.55 -2.89
N LEU A 294 -0.09 16.40 -3.49
CA LEU A 294 -0.14 15.09 -2.84
C LEU A 294 1.27 14.65 -2.50
N TRP A 295 1.50 14.41 -1.23
CA TRP A 295 2.76 13.97 -0.67
C TRP A 295 2.62 12.58 -0.05
N ASP A 296 3.66 11.78 -0.18
CA ASP A 296 3.81 10.52 0.53
C ASP A 296 4.71 10.74 1.75
N LEU A 297 4.13 10.63 2.95
CA LEU A 297 4.81 10.85 4.23
C LEU A 297 5.83 9.75 4.56
N ASP A 298 5.79 8.62 3.87
CA ASP A 298 6.74 7.53 4.09
C ASP A 298 8.00 7.76 3.27
N THR A 299 7.84 8.08 2.00
CA THR A 299 8.96 8.26 1.07
C THR A 299 9.46 9.71 0.98
N LYS A 300 8.75 10.66 1.60
CA LYS A 300 8.97 12.12 1.51
C LYS A 300 8.87 12.65 0.06
N GLN A 301 8.20 11.91 -0.82
CA GLN A 301 8.10 12.26 -2.24
C GLN A 301 6.82 13.05 -2.53
N LYS A 302 6.95 14.10 -3.33
CA LYS A 302 5.79 14.71 -3.99
C LYS A 302 5.31 13.77 -5.09
N LEU A 303 4.10 13.23 -4.94
CA LEU A 303 3.50 12.36 -5.95
C LEU A 303 2.90 13.17 -7.07
N ARG A 304 2.12 14.21 -6.75
CA ARG A 304 1.35 15.00 -7.73
C ARG A 304 1.15 16.45 -7.27
N SER A 305 0.91 17.34 -8.23
CA SER A 305 0.43 18.71 -8.03
C SER A 305 -0.76 18.93 -8.96
N ILE A 306 -1.91 19.30 -8.39
CA ILE A 306 -3.20 19.32 -9.09
C ILE A 306 -3.89 20.65 -8.84
N LYS A 307 -4.42 21.26 -9.91
CA LYS A 307 -5.23 22.48 -9.81
C LYS A 307 -6.70 22.12 -9.67
N ALA A 308 -7.29 22.38 -8.50
CA ALA A 308 -8.71 22.14 -8.23
C ALA A 308 -9.59 23.28 -8.75
N HIS A 309 -9.17 24.52 -8.57
CA HIS A 309 -9.91 25.73 -8.97
C HIS A 309 -8.96 26.94 -9.09
N GLU A 310 -9.50 28.15 -9.33
CA GLU A 310 -8.69 29.37 -9.51
C GLU A 310 -8.41 30.16 -8.22
N GLY A 311 -9.15 29.89 -7.12
CA GLY A 311 -8.96 30.58 -5.84
C GLY A 311 -8.08 29.81 -4.86
N ASP A 312 -7.43 30.50 -3.93
CA ASP A 312 -6.62 29.90 -2.86
C ASP A 312 -7.40 28.87 -2.04
N ILE A 313 -6.79 27.71 -1.77
CA ILE A 313 -7.43 26.61 -1.03
C ILE A 313 -7.31 26.85 0.48
N TRP A 314 -8.31 27.52 1.07
CA TRP A 314 -8.35 27.78 2.50
C TRP A 314 -8.70 26.55 3.33
N THR A 315 -9.39 25.57 2.73
CA THR A 315 -9.83 24.38 3.45
C THR A 315 -9.70 23.15 2.57
N LEU A 316 -9.11 22.11 3.12
CA LEU A 316 -9.16 20.75 2.60
C LEU A 316 -9.79 19.84 3.65
N GLN A 317 -10.64 18.92 3.21
CA GLN A 317 -11.20 17.88 4.05
C GLN A 317 -11.15 16.55 3.29
N MET A 318 -10.70 15.49 3.96
CA MET A 318 -10.77 14.13 3.42
C MET A 318 -11.90 13.39 4.11
N GLY A 319 -12.77 12.75 3.35
CA GLY A 319 -13.78 11.86 3.91
C GLY A 319 -14.63 11.17 2.85
N TRP A 320 -15.09 9.97 3.20
CA TRP A 320 -15.85 9.08 2.31
C TRP A 320 -15.12 8.74 1.00
N GLY A 321 -13.78 8.75 1.00
CA GLY A 321 -12.96 8.54 -0.20
C GLY A 321 -12.85 9.76 -1.13
N TYR A 322 -13.39 10.91 -0.73
CA TYR A 322 -13.32 12.14 -1.51
C TYR A 322 -12.46 13.21 -0.83
N LEU A 323 -11.69 13.94 -1.64
CA LEU A 323 -11.03 15.16 -1.25
C LEU A 323 -11.94 16.35 -1.57
N TRP A 324 -12.34 17.07 -0.52
CA TRP A 324 -13.14 18.28 -0.61
C TRP A 324 -12.23 19.49 -0.48
N SER A 325 -12.33 20.43 -1.41
CA SER A 325 -11.61 21.69 -1.35
C SER A 325 -12.57 22.87 -1.41
N ALA A 326 -12.24 23.94 -0.70
CA ALA A 326 -12.97 25.19 -0.76
C ALA A 326 -12.04 26.40 -0.91
N ALA A 327 -12.52 27.36 -1.68
CA ALA A 327 -11.72 28.42 -2.25
C ALA A 327 -12.06 29.81 -1.70
N ALA A 328 -11.08 30.71 -1.78
CA ALA A 328 -11.25 32.13 -1.50
C ALA A 328 -12.27 32.83 -2.44
N ASN A 329 -12.61 32.26 -3.60
CA ASN A 329 -13.56 32.86 -4.55
C ASN A 329 -15.02 32.38 -4.35
N GLY A 330 -15.29 31.60 -3.31
CA GLY A 330 -16.61 31.04 -3.01
C GLY A 330 -16.91 29.72 -3.72
N THR A 331 -15.95 29.15 -4.46
CA THR A 331 -16.07 27.85 -5.10
C THR A 331 -15.72 26.72 -4.13
N ALA A 332 -16.53 25.66 -4.14
CA ALA A 332 -16.17 24.38 -3.55
C ALA A 332 -16.06 23.33 -4.66
N SER A 333 -15.18 22.36 -4.48
CA SER A 333 -15.04 21.21 -5.37
C SER A 333 -14.81 19.93 -4.61
N VAL A 334 -15.20 18.82 -5.23
CA VAL A 334 -14.97 17.47 -4.72
C VAL A 334 -14.23 16.68 -5.79
N SER A 335 -13.14 16.03 -5.39
CA SER A 335 -12.30 15.20 -6.25
C SER A 335 -12.14 13.82 -5.64
N ILE A 336 -11.94 12.81 -6.48
CA ILE A 336 -11.74 11.43 -6.04
C ILE A 336 -10.37 10.91 -6.48
N SER A 337 -9.73 10.12 -5.62
CA SER A 337 -8.48 9.39 -5.91
C SER A 337 -8.73 7.95 -6.38
N THR A 338 -9.86 7.34 -6.01
CA THR A 338 -10.20 5.93 -6.29
C THR A 338 -11.41 5.80 -7.23
N PRO A 339 -11.53 4.75 -8.08
CA PRO A 339 -12.72 4.57 -8.91
C PRO A 339 -13.94 4.22 -8.04
N ILE A 340 -15.01 5.00 -8.15
CA ILE A 340 -16.36 4.58 -7.75
C ILE A 340 -17.20 4.54 -9.03
N ASP A 341 -17.85 3.41 -9.27
CA ASP A 341 -18.91 3.30 -10.28
C ASP A 341 -20.09 4.16 -9.83
N VAL A 342 -20.24 5.36 -10.40
CA VAL A 342 -21.39 6.24 -10.14
C VAL A 342 -22.13 6.49 -11.45
N GLU A 343 -23.38 6.04 -11.54
CA GLU A 343 -24.31 6.41 -12.60
C GLU A 343 -24.72 7.90 -12.43
N ALA A 344 -24.54 8.71 -13.48
CA ALA A 344 -24.88 10.13 -13.47
C ALA A 344 -26.30 10.39 -14.02
N VAL A 345 -27.06 11.25 -13.34
CA VAL A 345 -28.35 11.78 -13.78
C VAL A 345 -28.14 13.11 -14.52
N GLU A 346 -28.74 13.25 -15.71
CA GLU A 346 -28.58 14.40 -16.62
C GLU A 346 -29.27 15.69 -16.16
N GLY A 347 -28.64 16.84 -16.48
CA GLY A 347 -29.33 18.12 -16.69
C GLY A 347 -28.68 19.34 -16.03
N THR A 348 -27.80 20.06 -16.75
CA THR A 348 -27.74 21.54 -16.89
C THR A 348 -26.45 21.99 -17.60
N ASP A 349 -26.60 22.95 -18.52
CA ASP A 349 -25.63 23.40 -19.52
C ASP A 349 -24.72 24.58 -19.10
N LEU A 350 -23.44 24.55 -19.55
CA LEU A 350 -22.55 25.65 -20.01
C LEU A 350 -22.02 26.68 -18.95
N VAL A 351 -20.73 27.07 -18.81
CA VAL A 351 -19.56 27.26 -19.70
C VAL A 351 -18.19 27.22 -18.94
N GLN A 352 -17.29 26.37 -19.44
CA GLN A 352 -15.81 26.39 -19.63
C GLN A 352 -14.75 27.15 -18.77
N LYS A 353 -13.66 26.36 -18.56
CA LYS A 353 -12.19 26.60 -18.67
C LYS A 353 -11.42 27.10 -17.44
N HIS A 354 -10.77 26.16 -16.74
CA HIS A 354 -9.31 26.10 -16.57
C HIS A 354 -8.86 24.62 -16.42
N SER A 355 -7.64 24.31 -16.86
CA SER A 355 -7.14 22.98 -17.22
C SER A 355 -6.86 22.04 -16.01
N THR A 356 -7.67 21.00 -15.89
CA THR A 356 -7.27 19.62 -15.50
C THR A 356 -7.80 18.71 -16.60
N ALA A 357 -6.97 17.80 -17.13
CA ALA A 357 -7.41 17.06 -18.31
C ALA A 357 -8.61 16.17 -17.98
N HIS A 358 -9.65 16.31 -18.81
CA HIS A 358 -10.90 15.57 -18.81
C HIS A 358 -10.73 14.04 -18.88
N TYR A 359 -11.70 13.34 -18.28
CA TYR A 359 -12.72 12.61 -19.05
C TYR A 359 -14.10 12.70 -18.36
N GLY A 360 -15.05 13.43 -18.95
CA GLY A 360 -16.47 13.37 -18.59
C GLY A 360 -17.20 12.28 -19.38
N GLY A 361 -18.36 11.85 -18.89
CA GLY A 361 -19.22 10.81 -19.45
C GLY A 361 -19.85 11.13 -20.82
N TYR A 362 -19.04 11.27 -21.86
CA TYR A 362 -19.45 11.07 -23.25
C TYR A 362 -18.37 10.25 -23.97
N ARG A 363 -18.51 8.93 -23.94
CA ARG A 363 -17.89 8.06 -24.95
C ARG A 363 -18.92 7.83 -26.05
N ASN A 364 -18.77 8.56 -27.15
CA ASN A 364 -18.93 7.90 -28.45
C ASN A 364 -17.73 6.95 -28.64
N ASP A 365 -17.97 5.87 -29.38
CA ASP A 365 -17.19 4.63 -29.48
C ASP A 365 -15.75 4.76 -30.06
N SER A 366 -15.18 5.96 -30.08
CA SER A 366 -13.93 6.27 -30.79
C SER A 366 -12.81 6.87 -29.93
N SER A 367 -12.85 6.75 -28.60
CA SER A 367 -11.76 7.28 -27.76
C SER A 367 -11.30 6.33 -26.65
N GLN A 368 -10.35 5.47 -27.02
CA GLN A 368 -9.47 4.71 -26.14
C GLN A 368 -8.14 5.48 -26.02
N ASN A 369 -7.58 5.54 -24.81
CA ASN A 369 -6.28 6.13 -24.39
C ASN A 369 -6.29 7.52 -23.71
N VAL A 370 -6.66 7.64 -22.42
CA VAL A 370 -6.11 8.67 -21.49
C VAL A 370 -6.15 8.20 -20.01
N SER A 371 -5.09 8.52 -19.26
CA SER A 371 -4.69 8.13 -17.87
C SER A 371 -5.58 8.54 -16.68
N GLN A 372 -5.50 7.79 -15.57
CA GLN A 372 -6.00 8.17 -14.23
C GLN A 372 -5.46 9.51 -13.73
N LYS A 373 -6.32 10.52 -13.77
CA LYS A 373 -6.11 11.85 -13.19
C LYS A 373 -7.09 12.00 -12.03
N TYR A 374 -6.67 12.69 -10.96
CA TYR A 374 -7.64 13.25 -10.01
C TYR A 374 -8.68 13.99 -10.82
N GLN A 375 -9.90 13.47 -10.78
CA GLN A 375 -11.01 14.06 -11.48
C GLN A 375 -11.74 14.90 -10.46
N CYS A 376 -11.78 16.21 -10.72
CA CYS A 376 -12.78 17.07 -10.12
C CYS A 376 -14.14 16.52 -10.58
N LEU A 377 -14.87 15.87 -9.68
CA LEU A 377 -16.18 15.28 -9.97
C LEU A 377 -17.18 16.39 -10.23
N THR A 378 -17.14 17.42 -9.38
CA THR A 378 -17.93 18.63 -9.54
C THR A 378 -17.27 19.79 -8.82
N HIS A 379 -17.46 20.98 -9.38
CA HIS A 379 -17.21 22.23 -8.69
C HIS A 379 -18.48 23.07 -8.76
N TRP A 380 -18.79 23.80 -7.70
CA TRP A 380 -19.97 24.65 -7.67
C TRP A 380 -19.68 25.91 -6.87
N LYS A 381 -20.50 26.94 -7.13
CA LYS A 381 -20.45 28.14 -6.32
C LYS A 381 -21.20 27.88 -5.01
N ALA A 382 -20.44 27.60 -3.96
CA ALA A 382 -21.01 27.35 -2.66
C ALA A 382 -21.41 28.66 -1.95
N HIS A 383 -20.63 29.73 -2.11
CA HIS A 383 -20.83 31.01 -1.44
C HIS A 383 -20.61 32.21 -2.37
N ASN A 384 -21.15 33.37 -2.00
CA ASN A 384 -20.87 34.63 -2.70
C ASN A 384 -19.60 35.31 -2.18
N GLY A 385 -19.18 34.94 -0.97
CA GLY A 385 -17.96 35.37 -0.31
C GLY A 385 -16.84 34.33 -0.32
N LYS A 386 -15.74 34.64 0.37
CA LYS A 386 -14.62 33.72 0.61
C LYS A 386 -15.06 32.62 1.57
N ILE A 387 -14.86 31.36 1.20
CA ILE A 387 -15.04 30.24 2.12
C ILE A 387 -13.82 30.19 3.03
N LEU A 388 -14.05 30.23 4.33
CA LEU A 388 -12.99 30.28 5.35
C LEU A 388 -12.90 29.00 6.16
N ALA A 389 -13.98 28.20 6.17
CA ALA A 389 -14.00 26.91 6.85
C ALA A 389 -14.92 25.91 6.16
N SER A 390 -14.57 24.64 6.26
CA SER A 390 -15.41 23.53 5.85
C SER A 390 -15.25 22.35 6.79
N ALA A 391 -16.26 21.49 6.82
CA ALA A 391 -16.27 20.30 7.67
C ALA A 391 -17.13 19.19 7.02
N LEU A 392 -16.81 17.94 7.33
CA LEU A 392 -17.56 16.76 6.92
C LEU A 392 -18.26 16.16 8.14
N ALA A 393 -19.50 15.70 7.96
CA ALA A 393 -20.25 15.02 9.01
C ALA A 393 -21.19 13.95 8.45
N THR A 394 -21.35 12.85 9.17
CA THR A 394 -22.35 11.82 8.84
C THR A 394 -23.45 11.87 9.89
N PHE A 395 -24.68 12.20 9.50
CA PHE A 395 -25.81 12.35 10.42
C PHE A 395 -27.04 11.61 9.90
N ASN A 396 -27.59 10.69 10.71
CA ASN A 396 -28.73 9.81 10.33
C ASN A 396 -28.52 9.08 8.98
N GLY A 397 -27.31 8.57 8.74
CA GLY A 397 -26.94 7.89 7.49
C GLY A 397 -26.71 8.82 6.29
N ASN A 398 -26.88 10.13 6.45
CA ASN A 398 -26.62 11.12 5.41
C ASN A 398 -25.21 11.69 5.53
N GLN A 399 -24.50 11.77 4.42
CA GLN A 399 -23.19 12.41 4.31
C GLN A 399 -23.39 13.91 4.03
N LEU A 400 -22.89 14.77 4.92
CA LEU A 400 -23.10 16.21 4.92
C LEU A 400 -21.76 16.95 4.79
N TYR A 401 -21.58 17.72 3.72
CA TYR A 401 -20.48 18.66 3.58
C TYR A 401 -20.94 20.05 4.00
N ILE A 402 -20.22 20.72 4.89
CA ILE A 402 -20.66 21.99 5.49
C ILE A 402 -19.61 23.05 5.20
N THR A 403 -20.03 24.21 4.69
CA THR A 403 -19.14 25.32 4.34
C THR A 403 -19.57 26.61 5.04
N GLY A 404 -18.60 27.35 5.57
CA GLY A 404 -18.78 28.66 6.18
C GLY A 404 -17.98 29.73 5.47
N ALA A 405 -18.62 30.88 5.20
CA ALA A 405 -18.00 31.95 4.44
C ALA A 405 -18.24 33.33 5.04
N ASN A 406 -17.47 34.30 4.54
CA ASN A 406 -17.60 35.71 4.91
C ASN A 406 -18.80 36.43 4.24
N ASP A 407 -19.82 35.68 3.84
CA ASP A 407 -21.11 36.21 3.35
C ASP A 407 -22.24 36.02 4.37
N ASN A 408 -21.87 35.78 5.63
CA ASN A 408 -22.74 35.65 6.80
C ASN A 408 -23.65 34.41 6.73
N SER A 409 -23.22 33.38 6.01
CA SER A 409 -23.98 32.15 5.85
C SER A 409 -23.14 30.91 6.12
N VAL A 410 -23.82 29.87 6.60
CA VAL A 410 -23.31 28.50 6.63
C VAL A 410 -24.21 27.65 5.74
N HIS A 411 -23.62 26.97 4.76
CA HIS A 411 -24.34 26.08 3.86
C HIS A 411 -24.09 24.63 4.23
N VAL A 412 -25.16 23.84 4.30
CA VAL A 412 -25.12 22.40 4.53
C VAL A 412 -25.51 21.69 3.24
N TRP A 413 -24.56 20.97 2.66
CA TRP A 413 -24.67 20.23 1.41
C TRP A 413 -24.91 18.76 1.71
N LEU A 414 -26.04 18.23 1.26
CA LEU A 414 -26.34 16.81 1.35
C LEU A 414 -25.77 16.06 0.14
N LEU A 415 -24.96 15.04 0.37
CA LEU A 415 -24.53 14.10 -0.66
C LEU A 415 -25.61 13.03 -0.85
N GLN A 416 -26.24 13.03 -2.02
CA GLN A 416 -27.27 12.03 -2.37
C GLN A 416 -26.59 10.74 -2.81
N ASN A 417 -26.45 9.77 -1.91
CA ASN A 417 -26.18 8.40 -2.30
C ASN A 417 -27.50 7.65 -2.44
N GLN A 418 -27.69 6.92 -3.56
CA GLN A 418 -28.61 5.79 -3.56
C GLN A 418 -28.13 4.85 -2.44
N LYS A 419 -29.06 4.35 -1.62
CA LYS A 419 -28.76 3.43 -0.52
C LYS A 419 -27.89 2.27 -1.03
N LEU A 420 -26.59 2.34 -0.80
CA LEU A 420 -25.78 1.14 -0.66
C LEU A 420 -26.37 0.43 0.55
N ALA A 421 -26.88 -0.78 0.31
CA ALA A 421 -27.41 -1.62 1.37
C ALA A 421 -26.38 -1.67 2.51
N ASP A 422 -26.85 -1.42 3.73
CA ASP A 422 -26.05 -1.48 4.94
C ASP A 422 -25.19 -2.75 4.89
N ALA A 423 -23.87 -2.60 4.78
CA ALA A 423 -22.96 -3.70 4.95
C ALA A 423 -23.20 -4.22 6.38
N PRO A 424 -23.60 -5.48 6.57
CA PRO A 424 -23.90 -5.97 7.90
C PRO A 424 -22.62 -5.91 8.74
N SER A 425 -22.69 -5.20 9.87
CA SER A 425 -21.70 -5.27 10.94
C SER A 425 -21.81 -6.65 11.58
N HIS A 426 -21.23 -7.66 10.95
CA HIS A 426 -20.96 -8.94 11.58
C HIS A 426 -19.75 -8.78 12.49
N GLU A 427 -20.00 -8.29 13.71
CA GLU A 427 -19.13 -8.54 14.86
C GLU A 427 -19.33 -10.00 15.30
N GLU A 428 -18.78 -10.93 14.53
CA GLU A 428 -18.38 -12.25 15.04
C GLU A 428 -16.85 -12.27 15.06
N ASP A 429 -16.24 -13.01 15.99
CA ASP A 429 -14.79 -13.17 16.17
C ASP A 429 -14.12 -13.73 14.89
N GLU A 430 -13.99 -12.92 13.84
CA GLU A 430 -13.30 -13.27 12.62
C GLU A 430 -11.79 -13.38 12.90
N ASP A 431 -11.14 -14.38 12.29
CA ASP A 431 -9.70 -14.55 12.36
C ASP A 431 -9.01 -13.29 11.81
N MET A 432 -8.23 -12.60 12.66
CA MET A 432 -7.52 -11.35 12.32
C MET A 432 -6.68 -11.49 11.04
N MET A 433 -6.15 -12.68 10.75
CA MET A 433 -5.39 -12.94 9.52
C MET A 433 -6.27 -12.79 8.28
N ILE A 434 -7.50 -13.31 8.32
CA ILE A 434 -8.46 -13.22 7.22
C ILE A 434 -8.96 -11.78 7.06
N THR A 435 -9.27 -11.10 8.16
CA THR A 435 -9.67 -9.68 8.13
C THR A 435 -8.58 -8.82 7.52
N SER A 436 -7.33 -9.01 7.94
CA SER A 436 -6.18 -8.28 7.39
C SER A 436 -5.92 -8.65 5.93
N LEU A 437 -6.14 -9.90 5.51
CA LEU A 437 -6.02 -10.33 4.12
C LEU A 437 -7.13 -9.72 3.25
N ARG A 438 -8.36 -9.62 3.75
CA ARG A 438 -9.48 -8.95 3.08
C ARG A 438 -9.15 -7.48 2.81
N GLU A 439 -8.64 -6.77 3.81
CA GLU A 439 -8.16 -5.40 3.66
C GLU A 439 -7.00 -5.33 2.65
N PHE A 440 -6.03 -6.24 2.73
CA PHE A 440 -4.89 -6.25 1.83
C PHE A 440 -5.28 -6.50 0.36
N VAL A 441 -6.25 -7.39 0.10
CA VAL A 441 -6.79 -7.67 -1.25
C VAL A 441 -7.55 -6.47 -1.81
N SER A 442 -8.16 -5.63 -0.96
CA SER A 442 -8.88 -4.44 -1.39
C SER A 442 -8.00 -3.38 -2.07
N PHE A 443 -6.69 -3.35 -1.77
CA PHE A 443 -5.75 -2.50 -2.48
C PHE A 443 -5.45 -3.08 -3.87
N ARG A 444 -5.83 -2.33 -4.91
CA ARG A 444 -5.64 -2.70 -6.32
C ARG A 444 -4.18 -2.51 -6.73
N THR A 445 -3.29 -3.33 -6.19
CA THR A 445 -1.83 -3.22 -6.33
C THR A 445 -1.33 -3.70 -7.71
N VAL A 446 -1.89 -3.16 -8.80
CA VAL A 446 -1.58 -3.59 -10.17
C VAL A 446 -0.36 -2.85 -10.72
N SER A 447 0.83 -3.42 -10.56
CA SER A 447 2.13 -2.78 -10.90
C SER A 447 2.30 -2.44 -12.38
N SER A 448 1.74 -3.27 -13.27
CA SER A 448 1.88 -3.11 -14.73
C SER A 448 1.16 -1.88 -15.29
N LEU A 449 0.25 -1.30 -14.52
CA LEU A 449 -0.59 -0.20 -14.92
C LEU A 449 -0.28 1.03 -14.04
N PRO A 450 0.38 2.07 -14.58
CA PRO A 450 0.82 3.25 -13.80
C PRO A 450 -0.30 3.97 -13.05
N GLU A 451 -1.53 3.73 -13.49
CA GLU A 451 -2.74 4.28 -12.92
C GLU A 451 -2.95 3.78 -11.48
N TYR A 452 -2.68 2.50 -11.19
CA TYR A 452 -2.79 1.93 -9.85
C TYR A 452 -1.60 2.23 -8.94
N ALA A 453 -0.70 3.14 -9.31
CA ALA A 453 0.52 3.38 -8.56
C ALA A 453 0.28 3.88 -7.14
N GLU A 454 -0.80 4.63 -6.90
CA GLU A 454 -1.21 5.07 -5.57
C GLU A 454 -1.70 3.89 -4.72
N ASP A 455 -2.55 3.03 -5.27
CA ASP A 455 -3.03 1.82 -4.57
C ASP A 455 -1.88 0.84 -4.28
N CYS A 456 -0.90 0.71 -5.18
CA CYS A 456 0.35 -0.01 -4.90
C CYS A 456 1.08 0.56 -3.68
N ARG A 457 1.16 1.89 -3.56
CA ARG A 457 1.78 2.54 -2.39
C ARG A 457 0.95 2.35 -1.12
N ARG A 458 -0.38 2.48 -1.20
CA ARG A 458 -1.28 2.21 -0.06
C ARG A 458 -1.14 0.77 0.44
N GLY A 459 -1.06 -0.20 -0.47
CA GLY A 459 -0.82 -1.60 -0.12
C GLY A 459 0.52 -1.80 0.60
N ALA A 460 1.58 -1.13 0.14
CA ALA A 460 2.90 -1.17 0.81
C ALA A 460 2.88 -0.52 2.20
N SER A 461 2.30 0.67 2.32
CA SER A 461 2.15 1.38 3.61
C SER A 461 1.27 0.59 4.58
N PHE A 462 0.19 -0.03 4.10
CA PHE A 462 -0.66 -0.94 4.88
C PHE A 462 0.17 -2.10 5.44
N LEU A 463 0.92 -2.81 4.58
CA LEU A 463 1.78 -3.91 5.03
C LEU A 463 2.79 -3.45 6.08
N ARG A 464 3.46 -2.32 5.86
CA ARG A 464 4.42 -1.76 6.82
C ARG A 464 3.76 -1.45 8.15
N THR A 465 2.61 -0.77 8.15
CA THR A 465 1.85 -0.47 9.39
C THR A 465 1.41 -1.76 10.08
N LEU A 466 0.96 -2.77 9.34
CA LEU A 466 0.60 -4.07 9.87
C LEU A 466 1.81 -4.78 10.51
N PHE A 467 2.98 -4.80 9.85
CA PHE A 467 4.21 -5.34 10.40
C PHE A 467 4.59 -4.64 11.72
N LYS A 468 4.55 -3.29 11.76
CA LYS A 468 4.81 -2.52 12.99
C LYS A 468 3.84 -2.87 14.11
N ARG A 469 2.53 -2.89 13.82
CA ARG A 469 1.47 -3.22 14.78
C ARG A 469 1.63 -4.62 15.38
N LEU A 470 2.11 -5.59 14.60
CA LEU A 470 2.38 -6.96 15.06
C LEU A 470 3.76 -7.11 15.74
N GLY A 471 4.47 -5.98 15.96
CA GLY A 471 5.70 -5.90 16.72
C GLY A 471 6.98 -6.04 15.89
N GLY A 472 6.93 -5.96 14.57
CA GLY A 472 8.13 -5.90 13.71
C GLY A 472 8.70 -4.49 13.60
N GLU A 473 10.01 -4.38 13.39
CA GLU A 473 10.61 -3.13 12.90
C GLU A 473 10.39 -3.07 11.38
N ALA A 474 9.63 -2.12 10.86
CA ALA A 474 9.30 -2.09 9.43
C ALA A 474 9.44 -0.71 8.77
N GLU A 475 9.95 -0.72 7.54
CA GLU A 475 10.34 0.44 6.73
C GLU A 475 10.00 0.19 5.25
N LEU A 476 9.76 1.27 4.50
CA LEU A 476 9.65 1.25 3.04
C LEU A 476 10.99 1.65 2.43
N LEU A 477 11.61 0.73 1.69
CA LEU A 477 12.89 0.94 1.03
C LEU A 477 12.69 1.36 -0.42
N SER A 478 13.46 2.34 -0.88
CA SER A 478 13.45 2.78 -2.29
C SER A 478 14.84 3.25 -2.73
N ALA A 479 15.21 2.93 -3.97
CA ALA A 479 16.40 3.47 -4.61
C ALA A 479 16.10 4.85 -5.24
N GLU A 480 17.11 5.71 -5.30
CA GLU A 480 16.97 7.04 -5.89
C GLU A 480 17.04 6.96 -7.43
N GLY A 481 16.37 7.90 -8.12
CA GLY A 481 16.53 8.09 -9.57
C GLY A 481 15.61 7.28 -10.48
N LYS A 482 14.74 6.41 -9.95
CA LYS A 482 13.66 5.74 -10.73
C LYS A 482 12.36 5.68 -9.93
N VAL A 483 11.24 5.99 -10.58
CA VAL A 483 9.90 5.83 -9.98
C VAL A 483 9.53 4.35 -10.04
N HIS A 484 9.73 3.63 -8.93
CA HIS A 484 9.26 2.25 -8.76
C HIS A 484 8.51 2.14 -7.44
N HIS A 485 7.73 1.06 -7.29
CA HIS A 485 7.06 0.78 -6.04
C HIS A 485 8.07 0.39 -4.94
N PRO A 486 7.88 0.84 -3.69
CA PRO A 486 8.83 0.59 -2.61
C PRO A 486 8.89 -0.89 -2.21
N VAL A 487 10.04 -1.34 -1.73
CA VAL A 487 10.19 -2.67 -1.10
C VAL A 487 9.85 -2.55 0.38
N VAL A 488 8.92 -3.35 0.88
CA VAL A 488 8.61 -3.41 2.32
C VAL A 488 9.66 -4.28 3.01
N TYR A 489 10.45 -3.66 3.89
CA TYR A 489 11.36 -4.35 4.78
C TYR A 489 10.73 -4.46 6.17
N ALA A 490 10.73 -5.65 6.76
CA ALA A 490 10.36 -5.82 8.16
C ALA A 490 11.27 -6.82 8.88
N LYS A 491 11.57 -6.59 10.16
CA LYS A 491 12.40 -7.46 10.99
C LYS A 491 11.70 -7.80 12.30
N PHE A 492 11.64 -9.09 12.61
CA PHE A 492 11.23 -9.63 13.90
C PHE A 492 12.43 -10.22 14.63
N SER A 493 12.85 -9.57 15.71
CA SER A 493 14.01 -10.02 16.50
C SER A 493 13.66 -11.20 17.42
N GLY A 494 14.50 -12.25 17.40
CA GLY A 494 14.37 -13.45 18.25
C GLY A 494 15.03 -13.30 19.63
N LYS A 495 15.02 -14.37 20.45
CA LYS A 495 15.52 -14.35 21.85
C LYS A 495 16.79 -15.16 22.15
N ALA A 496 17.17 -16.12 21.32
CA ALA A 496 18.04 -17.22 21.76
C ALA A 496 19.49 -16.80 22.07
N GLU A 497 20.05 -15.82 21.36
CA GLU A 497 21.47 -15.44 21.46
C GLU A 497 21.65 -13.91 21.48
N PRO A 498 22.84 -13.35 21.74
CA PRO A 498 23.16 -11.96 21.40
C PRO A 498 22.89 -11.72 19.91
N ALA A 499 22.46 -10.51 19.53
CA ALA A 499 22.01 -10.19 18.18
C ALA A 499 23.01 -10.59 17.07
N GLU A 500 24.31 -10.56 17.36
CA GLU A 500 25.41 -10.90 16.44
C GLU A 500 25.52 -12.40 16.10
N LYS A 501 24.96 -13.30 16.93
CA LYS A 501 25.03 -14.76 16.75
C LYS A 501 23.69 -15.38 16.34
N ARG A 502 22.64 -14.57 16.23
CA ARG A 502 21.30 -15.07 15.87
C ARG A 502 21.25 -15.41 14.39
N LYS A 503 20.72 -16.60 14.11
CA LYS A 503 20.35 -16.98 12.75
C LYS A 503 19.29 -16.04 12.20
N ARG A 504 19.44 -15.62 10.95
CA ARG A 504 18.50 -14.73 10.25
C ARG A 504 17.85 -15.45 9.07
N ILE A 505 16.54 -15.56 9.10
CA ILE A 505 15.74 -16.20 8.05
C ILE A 505 15.04 -15.10 7.26
N MET A 506 15.31 -15.03 5.97
CA MET A 506 14.62 -14.12 5.06
C MET A 506 13.35 -14.78 4.52
N PHE A 507 12.22 -14.09 4.56
CA PHE A 507 11.03 -14.41 3.81
C PHE A 507 10.88 -13.40 2.66
N TYR A 508 10.84 -13.91 1.43
CA TYR A 508 10.59 -13.11 0.23
C TYR A 508 9.16 -13.32 -0.28
N GLY A 509 8.51 -12.24 -0.74
CA GLY A 509 7.22 -12.26 -1.43
C GLY A 509 7.00 -10.99 -2.23
N HIS A 510 5.82 -10.83 -2.85
CA HIS A 510 5.44 -9.60 -3.54
C HIS A 510 3.98 -9.21 -3.29
N TYR A 511 3.72 -7.91 -3.23
CA TYR A 511 2.38 -7.39 -2.98
C TYR A 511 1.64 -6.93 -4.24
N ASP A 512 2.36 -6.77 -5.36
CA ASP A 512 1.74 -6.43 -6.63
C ASP A 512 1.08 -7.64 -7.29
N VAL A 513 0.06 -7.36 -8.09
CA VAL A 513 -0.82 -8.36 -8.70
C VAL A 513 -1.05 -8.05 -10.17
N VAL A 514 -1.39 -9.06 -10.97
CA VAL A 514 -1.79 -8.85 -12.36
C VAL A 514 -3.15 -8.13 -12.48
N PRO A 515 -3.42 -7.42 -13.59
CA PRO A 515 -4.73 -6.82 -13.83
C PRO A 515 -5.89 -7.82 -13.75
N ALA A 516 -7.05 -7.35 -13.30
CA ALA A 516 -8.30 -8.10 -13.33
C ALA A 516 -9.39 -7.24 -14.01
N ASP A 517 -10.09 -7.81 -14.99
CA ASP A 517 -11.13 -7.11 -15.75
C ASP A 517 -12.52 -7.51 -15.26
N THR A 518 -13.25 -6.54 -14.70
CA THR A 518 -14.61 -6.74 -14.16
C THR A 518 -15.70 -6.61 -15.23
N ARG A 519 -15.38 -6.01 -16.40
CA ARG A 519 -16.39 -5.57 -17.38
C ARG A 519 -17.03 -6.69 -18.19
N ASN A 520 -16.36 -7.84 -18.28
CA ASN A 520 -16.74 -8.92 -19.19
C ASN A 520 -17.48 -10.09 -18.50
N GLY A 521 -17.89 -9.94 -17.24
CA GLY A 521 -18.60 -10.99 -16.49
C GLY A 521 -17.78 -12.28 -16.28
N LYS A 522 -16.45 -12.21 -16.42
CA LYS A 522 -15.56 -13.37 -16.24
C LYS A 522 -15.29 -13.69 -14.77
N TRP A 523 -15.36 -12.69 -13.92
CA TRP A 523 -15.31 -12.83 -12.47
C TRP A 523 -16.72 -12.99 -11.91
N VAL A 524 -16.89 -13.95 -10.99
CA VAL A 524 -18.16 -14.21 -10.30
C VAL A 524 -18.47 -13.13 -9.27
N SER A 525 -17.43 -12.58 -8.63
CA SER A 525 -17.49 -11.48 -7.66
C SER A 525 -16.43 -10.43 -7.97
N ASP A 526 -16.46 -9.28 -7.29
CA ASP A 526 -15.44 -8.25 -7.48
C ASP A 526 -14.04 -8.82 -7.12
N PRO A 527 -13.06 -8.82 -8.04
CA PRO A 527 -11.71 -9.35 -7.79
C PRO A 527 -10.99 -8.69 -6.61
N PHE A 528 -11.36 -7.46 -6.25
CA PHE A 528 -10.74 -6.72 -5.15
C PHE A 528 -11.62 -6.69 -3.89
N GLN A 529 -12.68 -7.49 -3.83
CA GLN A 529 -13.42 -7.76 -2.59
C GLN A 529 -13.27 -9.23 -2.24
N LEU A 530 -12.53 -9.51 -1.16
CA LEU A 530 -12.27 -10.90 -0.77
C LEU A 530 -13.55 -11.57 -0.25
N GLU A 531 -14.00 -12.61 -0.95
CA GLU A 531 -15.20 -13.36 -0.61
C GLU A 531 -14.90 -14.83 -0.29
N GLY A 532 -15.45 -15.32 0.82
CA GLY A 532 -15.35 -16.72 1.21
C GLY A 532 -16.51 -17.54 0.65
N THR A 533 -16.24 -18.48 -0.25
CA THR A 533 -17.24 -19.38 -0.84
C THR A 533 -16.73 -20.82 -0.90
N ASN A 534 -17.53 -21.78 -0.43
CA ASN A 534 -17.23 -23.23 -0.50
C ASN A 534 -15.85 -23.65 0.06
N GLY A 535 -15.37 -23.00 1.11
CA GLY A 535 -14.05 -23.28 1.71
C GLY A 535 -12.86 -22.66 0.97
N TYR A 536 -13.13 -21.81 -0.02
CA TYR A 536 -12.15 -21.02 -0.75
C TYR A 536 -12.35 -19.52 -0.47
N LEU A 537 -11.26 -18.78 -0.51
CA LEU A 537 -11.25 -17.32 -0.53
C LEU A 537 -11.00 -16.89 -1.97
N TYR A 538 -11.91 -16.12 -2.55
CA TYR A 538 -11.83 -15.60 -3.92
C TYR A 538 -11.37 -14.14 -3.87
N GLY A 539 -10.41 -13.80 -4.73
CA GLY A 539 -9.89 -12.44 -4.85
C GLY A 539 -8.55 -12.43 -5.59
N ARG A 540 -8.29 -11.35 -6.34
CA ARG A 540 -7.03 -11.17 -7.07
C ARG A 540 -5.87 -11.03 -6.08
N GLY A 541 -4.85 -11.86 -6.29
CA GLY A 541 -3.64 -11.95 -5.50
C GLY A 541 -3.78 -12.70 -4.19
N VAL A 542 -4.92 -13.34 -3.93
CA VAL A 542 -5.12 -14.14 -2.71
C VAL A 542 -4.17 -15.33 -2.65
N SER A 543 -3.88 -15.96 -3.80
CA SER A 543 -2.88 -17.03 -3.92
C SER A 543 -1.52 -16.47 -4.38
N ASP A 544 -1.55 -15.41 -5.20
CA ASP A 544 -0.37 -14.80 -5.85
C ASP A 544 -0.23 -13.28 -5.59
N ASN A 545 0.36 -12.81 -4.48
CA ASN A 545 1.04 -13.55 -3.43
C ASN A 545 0.66 -13.06 -2.01
N LYS A 546 -0.49 -12.39 -1.89
CA LYS A 546 -0.94 -11.74 -0.64
C LYS A 546 -1.24 -12.74 0.46
N GLY A 547 -1.93 -13.85 0.17
CA GLY A 547 -2.24 -14.89 1.16
C GLY A 547 -0.99 -15.52 1.79
N PRO A 548 -0.02 -16.02 1.00
CA PRO A 548 1.24 -16.55 1.52
C PRO A 548 2.02 -15.57 2.42
N ILE A 549 2.08 -14.28 2.06
CA ILE A 549 2.70 -13.23 2.89
C ILE A 549 2.01 -13.16 4.26
N MET A 550 0.67 -13.15 4.27
CA MET A 550 -0.11 -13.08 5.50
C MET A 550 0.08 -14.32 6.38
N ALA A 551 0.14 -15.51 5.78
CA ALA A 551 0.43 -16.74 6.51
C ALA A 551 1.79 -16.70 7.22
N ALA A 552 2.84 -16.23 6.53
CA ALA A 552 4.18 -16.09 7.12
C ALA A 552 4.25 -15.02 8.23
N LEU A 553 3.60 -13.87 8.02
CA LEU A 553 3.51 -12.79 9.00
C LEU A 553 2.81 -13.23 10.29
N TYR A 554 1.64 -13.86 10.18
CA TYR A 554 0.93 -14.34 11.37
C TYR A 554 1.64 -15.51 12.04
N ALA A 555 2.38 -16.34 11.29
CA ALA A 555 3.22 -17.39 11.87
C ALA A 555 4.36 -16.84 12.75
N VAL A 556 5.08 -15.81 12.30
CA VAL A 556 6.13 -15.18 13.11
C VAL A 556 5.54 -14.43 14.31
N THR A 557 4.38 -13.82 14.11
CA THR A 557 3.65 -13.08 15.16
C THR A 557 3.24 -14.02 16.28
N ASP A 558 2.69 -15.19 15.96
CA ASP A 558 2.35 -16.22 16.93
C ASP A 558 3.56 -16.64 17.77
N LEU A 559 4.70 -16.89 17.12
CA LEU A 559 5.93 -17.27 17.81
C LEU A 559 6.43 -16.15 18.71
N LYS A 560 6.36 -14.89 18.26
CA LYS A 560 6.79 -13.73 19.03
C LYS A 560 5.91 -13.50 20.26
N GLN A 561 4.59 -13.55 20.08
CA GLN A 561 3.61 -13.43 21.18
C GLN A 561 3.74 -14.59 22.18
N ALA A 562 3.91 -15.82 21.68
CA ALA A 562 4.17 -16.99 22.51
C ALA A 562 5.58 -17.00 23.15
N LYS A 563 6.45 -16.03 22.82
CA LYS A 563 7.83 -15.93 23.31
C LYS A 563 8.71 -17.12 22.90
N LEU A 564 8.43 -17.73 21.75
CA LEU A 564 9.08 -18.92 21.18
C LEU A 564 9.89 -18.64 19.90
N LEU A 565 10.06 -17.37 19.53
CA LEU A 565 10.88 -16.97 18.38
C LEU A 565 12.36 -16.87 18.79
N ASP A 566 13.16 -17.82 18.31
CA ASP A 566 14.59 -17.96 18.64
C ASP A 566 15.50 -17.22 17.64
N SER A 567 15.16 -17.25 16.35
CA SER A 567 15.88 -16.60 15.24
C SER A 567 15.29 -15.24 14.86
N ASP A 568 16.09 -14.40 14.20
CA ASP A 568 15.58 -13.20 13.56
C ASP A 568 14.86 -13.59 12.25
N VAL A 569 13.68 -13.03 11.99
CA VAL A 569 12.97 -13.21 10.71
C VAL A 569 12.88 -11.87 10.00
N VAL A 570 13.37 -11.81 8.76
CA VAL A 570 13.35 -10.61 7.92
C VAL A 570 12.41 -10.83 6.74
N PHE A 571 11.50 -9.91 6.51
CA PHE A 571 10.63 -9.87 5.34
C PHE A 571 11.19 -8.88 4.33
N LEU A 572 11.29 -9.30 3.08
CA LEU A 572 11.49 -8.43 1.91
C LEU A 572 10.34 -8.66 0.95
N ILE A 573 9.37 -7.75 0.95
CA ILE A 573 8.19 -7.84 0.09
C ILE A 573 8.28 -6.77 -0.99
N GLU A 574 8.41 -7.17 -2.26
CA GLU A 574 8.49 -6.23 -3.38
C GLU A 574 7.12 -5.90 -3.98
N GLY A 575 7.07 -4.88 -4.84
CA GLY A 575 5.84 -4.42 -5.49
C GLY A 575 5.94 -4.34 -7.01
N GLN A 576 6.85 -5.10 -7.61
CA GLN A 576 7.13 -5.06 -9.05
C GLN A 576 7.32 -6.45 -9.68
N GLU A 577 7.04 -7.55 -8.99
CA GLU A 577 7.35 -8.91 -9.48
C GLU A 577 6.63 -9.19 -10.80
N GLU A 578 5.35 -8.83 -10.87
CA GLU A 578 4.48 -8.99 -12.05
C GLU A 578 4.84 -8.04 -13.20
N SER A 579 5.73 -7.09 -12.92
CA SER A 579 6.30 -6.12 -13.85
C SER A 579 7.81 -6.28 -14.01
N GLY A 580 8.36 -7.46 -13.71
CA GLY A 580 9.76 -7.83 -13.95
C GLY A 580 10.76 -7.41 -12.86
N SER A 581 10.29 -7.15 -11.64
CA SER A 581 11.09 -6.76 -10.45
C SER A 581 12.00 -5.54 -10.67
N SER A 582 11.51 -4.56 -11.43
CA SER A 582 12.28 -3.34 -11.77
C SER A 582 12.63 -2.52 -10.52
N GLY A 583 13.92 -2.24 -10.31
CA GLY A 583 14.41 -1.48 -9.16
C GLY A 583 14.63 -2.30 -7.88
N PHE A 584 14.20 -3.57 -7.84
CA PHE A 584 14.35 -4.45 -6.68
C PHE A 584 15.83 -4.73 -6.38
N ARG A 585 16.60 -5.13 -7.39
CA ARG A 585 18.03 -5.48 -7.24
C ARG A 585 18.84 -4.29 -6.74
N GLU A 586 18.60 -3.11 -7.30
CA GLU A 586 19.25 -1.86 -6.90
C GLU A 586 18.89 -1.46 -5.48
N THR A 587 17.63 -1.61 -5.08
CA THR A 587 17.16 -1.33 -3.72
C THR A 587 17.82 -2.28 -2.71
N VAL A 588 17.82 -3.60 -2.97
CA VAL A 588 18.46 -4.58 -2.08
C VAL A 588 19.96 -4.31 -1.91
N ARG A 589 20.67 -3.97 -3.00
CA ARG A 589 22.10 -3.62 -2.94
C ARG A 589 22.34 -2.34 -2.15
N LYS A 590 21.53 -1.30 -2.34
CA LYS A 590 21.64 -0.03 -1.60
C LYS A 590 21.47 -0.23 -0.09
N TYR A 591 20.52 -1.08 0.31
CA TYR A 591 20.20 -1.32 1.73
C TYR A 591 20.81 -2.64 2.26
N LYS A 592 21.81 -3.21 1.60
CA LYS A 592 22.40 -4.51 1.98
C LYS A 592 22.92 -4.52 3.41
N GLU A 593 23.58 -3.44 3.82
CA GLU A 593 24.08 -3.28 5.21
C GLU A 593 22.94 -3.24 6.23
N ARG A 594 21.82 -2.59 5.89
CA ARG A 594 20.61 -2.51 6.73
C ARG A 594 19.93 -3.88 6.84
N ILE A 595 19.83 -4.62 5.74
CA ILE A 595 19.27 -5.98 5.70
C ILE A 595 20.16 -6.95 6.48
N GLY A 596 21.48 -6.78 6.39
CA GLY A 596 22.51 -7.57 7.07
C GLY A 596 22.63 -9.01 6.56
N HIS A 597 23.40 -9.82 7.28
CA HIS A 597 23.65 -11.23 6.96
C HIS A 597 22.38 -12.09 7.02
N ILE A 598 22.22 -13.03 6.09
CA ILE A 598 21.10 -13.96 5.99
C ILE A 598 21.62 -15.40 5.98
N ASP A 599 21.01 -16.28 6.78
CA ASP A 599 21.38 -17.70 6.84
C ASP A 599 20.52 -18.57 5.90
N TYR A 600 19.24 -18.24 5.74
CA TYR A 600 18.33 -18.97 4.86
C TYR A 600 17.35 -18.01 4.19
N ILE A 601 16.98 -18.33 2.94
CA ILE A 601 15.94 -17.63 2.20
C ILE A 601 14.75 -18.58 2.02
N LEU A 602 13.58 -18.13 2.44
CA LEU A 602 12.32 -18.83 2.25
C LEU A 602 11.42 -17.98 1.35
N LEU A 603 10.79 -18.63 0.39
CA LEU A 603 9.80 -18.01 -0.47
C LEU A 603 8.58 -18.91 -0.60
N ALA A 604 7.45 -18.31 -0.92
CA ALA A 604 6.20 -19.02 -1.02
C ALA A 604 5.31 -18.44 -2.10
N ASN A 605 5.68 -18.71 -3.35
CA ASN A 605 5.01 -18.24 -4.56
C ASN A 605 4.95 -19.34 -5.64
N SER A 606 4.29 -20.45 -5.31
CA SER A 606 4.02 -21.54 -6.26
C SER A 606 2.84 -22.37 -5.80
N TYR A 607 2.48 -23.34 -6.64
CA TYR A 607 1.30 -24.17 -6.50
C TYR A 607 1.69 -25.65 -6.41
N TRP A 608 0.85 -26.45 -5.76
CA TRP A 608 0.95 -27.90 -5.85
C TRP A 608 0.71 -28.37 -7.28
N LEU A 609 1.24 -29.55 -7.60
CA LEU A 609 1.05 -30.18 -8.91
C LEU A 609 -0.42 -30.56 -9.16
N ASN A 610 -1.16 -30.88 -8.11
CA ASN A 610 -2.59 -31.17 -8.12
C ASN A 610 -3.24 -30.69 -6.80
N ASP A 611 -4.56 -30.83 -6.68
CA ASP A 611 -5.30 -30.33 -5.52
C ASP A 611 -5.20 -31.22 -4.27
N ALA A 612 -4.57 -32.40 -4.36
CA ALA A 612 -4.58 -33.40 -3.30
C ALA A 612 -3.21 -33.62 -2.63
N THR A 613 -2.12 -33.28 -3.30
CA THR A 613 -0.77 -33.75 -2.95
C THR A 613 0.15 -32.58 -2.61
N PRO A 614 0.59 -32.44 -1.34
CA PRO A 614 1.58 -31.45 -0.96
C PRO A 614 2.89 -31.62 -1.72
N CYS A 615 3.45 -30.49 -2.17
CA CYS A 615 4.68 -30.44 -2.96
C CYS A 615 5.72 -29.51 -2.31
N LEU A 616 6.99 -29.67 -2.70
CA LEU A 616 8.09 -28.75 -2.46
C LEU A 616 8.76 -28.41 -3.78
N THR A 617 8.93 -27.12 -4.06
CA THR A 617 9.55 -26.69 -5.32
C THR A 617 11.05 -26.48 -5.11
N TYR A 618 11.87 -27.14 -5.93
CA TYR A 618 13.34 -27.03 -5.84
C TYR A 618 13.98 -26.50 -7.12
N GLY A 619 13.20 -26.15 -8.13
CA GLY A 619 13.76 -25.52 -9.34
C GLY A 619 12.73 -24.77 -10.14
N LEU A 620 13.17 -23.65 -10.72
CA LEU A 620 12.38 -22.75 -11.56
C LEU A 620 13.14 -22.49 -12.87
N ARG A 621 12.41 -22.25 -13.94
CA ARG A 621 13.03 -21.84 -15.22
C ARG A 621 13.34 -20.36 -15.18
N GLY A 622 14.38 -19.97 -15.90
CA GLY A 622 14.62 -18.58 -16.26
C GLY A 622 13.75 -18.18 -17.44
N VAL A 623 13.64 -16.88 -17.68
CA VAL A 623 13.02 -16.33 -18.89
C VAL A 623 13.77 -15.11 -19.37
N MET A 624 13.94 -15.02 -20.67
CA MET A 624 14.44 -13.82 -21.34
C MET A 624 13.42 -13.43 -22.42
N HIS A 625 12.92 -12.20 -22.35
CA HIS A 625 12.09 -11.61 -23.39
C HIS A 625 12.91 -10.63 -24.23
N ALA A 626 12.80 -10.73 -25.55
CA ALA A 626 13.49 -9.85 -26.46
C ALA A 626 12.58 -9.42 -27.62
N THR A 627 12.76 -8.19 -28.07
CA THR A 627 12.14 -7.62 -29.26
C THR A 627 13.22 -7.42 -30.33
N VAL A 628 13.06 -8.13 -31.46
CA VAL A 628 13.96 -8.04 -32.62
C VAL A 628 13.29 -7.19 -33.68
N CYS A 629 13.93 -6.11 -34.10
CA CYS A 629 13.36 -5.11 -35.01
C CYS A 629 14.26 -4.89 -36.23
N VAL A 630 13.68 -4.88 -37.41
CA VAL A 630 14.33 -4.55 -38.68
C VAL A 630 13.60 -3.36 -39.31
N GLU A 631 14.36 -2.31 -39.65
CA GLU A 631 13.84 -1.06 -40.19
C GLU A 631 14.52 -0.70 -41.51
N SER A 632 13.73 -0.28 -42.50
CA SER A 632 14.22 0.27 -43.76
C SER A 632 14.41 1.78 -43.67
N LYS A 633 15.24 2.32 -44.55
CA LYS A 633 15.35 3.77 -44.78
C LYS A 633 14.19 4.32 -45.60
N ASN A 634 13.52 3.45 -46.35
CA ASN A 634 12.41 3.80 -47.22
C ASN A 634 11.09 3.73 -46.43
N PRO A 635 10.09 4.57 -46.77
CA PRO A 635 8.74 4.42 -46.22
C PRO A 635 8.09 3.14 -46.74
N ASP A 636 6.91 2.83 -46.21
CA ASP A 636 6.04 1.76 -46.71
C ASP A 636 5.83 1.87 -48.24
N LEU A 637 6.12 0.79 -48.99
CA LEU A 637 6.07 0.77 -50.46
C LEU A 637 4.96 -0.14 -50.98
N HIS A 638 4.48 0.08 -52.20
CA HIS A 638 3.43 -0.76 -52.79
C HIS A 638 4.05 -2.04 -53.38
N SER A 639 3.77 -3.21 -52.82
CA SER A 639 4.50 -4.45 -53.17
C SER A 639 4.36 -4.86 -54.64
N GLY A 640 3.26 -4.51 -55.31
CA GLY A 640 3.10 -4.77 -56.75
C GLY A 640 3.84 -3.81 -57.68
N VAL A 641 4.21 -2.61 -57.21
CA VAL A 641 4.87 -1.57 -58.03
C VAL A 641 6.36 -1.55 -57.72
N ASP A 642 6.68 -1.59 -56.43
CA ASP A 642 8.05 -1.45 -55.91
C ASP A 642 8.69 -2.80 -55.57
N GLY A 643 7.91 -3.89 -55.57
CA GLY A 643 8.41 -5.25 -55.34
C GLY A 643 9.40 -5.67 -56.41
N SER A 644 10.67 -5.82 -56.00
CA SER A 644 11.75 -6.29 -56.87
C SER A 644 12.82 -6.96 -56.03
N TYR A 645 13.62 -7.83 -56.67
CA TYR A 645 14.76 -8.49 -56.02
C TYR A 645 15.85 -7.53 -55.53
N MET A 646 15.79 -6.24 -55.93
CA MET A 646 16.74 -5.20 -55.53
C MET A 646 16.34 -4.51 -54.22
N VAL A 647 15.12 -4.73 -53.72
CA VAL A 647 14.63 -4.13 -52.48
C VAL A 647 14.79 -5.14 -51.34
N ASN A 648 15.55 -4.77 -50.29
CA ASN A 648 15.58 -5.54 -49.06
C ASN A 648 14.32 -5.27 -48.24
N GLU A 649 13.44 -6.26 -48.14
CA GLU A 649 12.19 -6.16 -47.39
C GLU A 649 12.43 -6.46 -45.90
N PRO A 650 12.16 -5.54 -44.97
CA PRO A 650 12.37 -5.75 -43.53
C PRO A 650 11.70 -7.03 -42.98
N MET A 651 10.50 -7.35 -43.47
CA MET A 651 9.78 -8.55 -43.07
C MET A 651 10.49 -9.84 -43.49
N SER A 652 11.05 -9.85 -44.71
CA SER A 652 11.79 -11.00 -45.25
C SER A 652 13.09 -11.22 -44.49
N ASP A 653 13.83 -10.13 -44.22
CA ASP A 653 15.07 -10.17 -43.44
C ASP A 653 14.81 -10.69 -42.01
N LEU A 654 13.79 -10.14 -41.34
CA LEU A 654 13.38 -10.55 -40.00
C LEU A 654 13.03 -12.04 -39.96
N MET A 655 12.20 -12.53 -40.89
CA MET A 655 11.82 -13.94 -40.93
C MET A 655 13.02 -14.85 -41.21
N THR A 656 13.94 -14.41 -42.07
CA THR A 656 15.16 -15.18 -42.37
C THR A 656 16.05 -15.33 -41.13
N VAL A 657 16.19 -14.27 -40.33
CA VAL A 657 16.95 -14.33 -39.07
C VAL A 657 16.23 -15.20 -38.03
N LEU A 658 14.92 -15.00 -37.82
CA LEU A 658 14.15 -15.73 -36.82
C LEU A 658 14.07 -17.24 -37.09
N THR A 659 13.95 -17.64 -38.36
CA THR A 659 13.90 -19.06 -38.73
C THR A 659 15.21 -19.78 -38.42
N LYS A 660 16.36 -19.09 -38.44
CA LYS A 660 17.67 -19.67 -38.08
C LYS A 660 17.84 -19.92 -36.58
N LEU A 661 17.03 -19.30 -35.72
CA LEU A 661 17.07 -19.55 -34.27
C LEU A 661 16.60 -20.96 -33.90
N LYS A 662 15.79 -21.60 -34.75
CA LYS A 662 15.20 -22.93 -34.52
C LYS A 662 15.57 -23.93 -35.60
N GLY A 663 16.08 -25.09 -35.18
CA GLY A 663 16.36 -26.24 -36.02
C GLY A 663 15.25 -27.29 -35.99
N PRO A 664 15.53 -28.50 -36.52
CA PRO A 664 14.60 -29.63 -36.49
C PRO A 664 14.07 -29.91 -35.07
N LYS A 665 12.77 -30.21 -34.98
CA LYS A 665 12.06 -30.41 -33.70
C LYS A 665 12.14 -29.21 -32.73
N ASN A 666 12.26 -27.99 -33.25
CA ASN A 666 12.34 -26.74 -32.47
C ASN A 666 13.58 -26.62 -31.57
N ARG A 667 14.67 -27.34 -31.86
CA ARG A 667 15.92 -27.19 -31.10
C ARG A 667 16.52 -25.80 -31.34
N ILE A 668 16.86 -25.09 -30.27
CA ILE A 668 17.56 -23.79 -30.36
C ILE A 668 18.94 -23.98 -30.99
N MET A 669 19.29 -23.16 -31.97
CA MET A 669 20.50 -23.30 -32.80
C MET A 669 21.66 -22.38 -32.40
N LEU A 670 21.55 -21.70 -31.27
CA LEU A 670 22.62 -20.86 -30.73
C LEU A 670 23.87 -21.73 -30.43
N PRO A 671 25.06 -21.34 -30.89
CA PRO A 671 26.30 -22.06 -30.60
C PRO A 671 26.55 -22.20 -29.09
N GLY A 672 26.94 -23.39 -28.64
CA GLY A 672 27.25 -23.67 -27.22
C GLY A 672 26.05 -23.62 -26.25
N PHE A 673 24.82 -23.43 -26.75
CA PHE A 673 23.66 -23.14 -25.91
C PHE A 673 23.31 -24.23 -24.88
N TYR A 674 23.61 -25.49 -25.17
CA TYR A 674 23.30 -26.62 -24.28
C TYR A 674 24.48 -27.07 -23.42
N ASP A 675 25.68 -26.49 -23.60
CA ASP A 675 26.92 -27.05 -23.04
C ASP A 675 26.97 -26.96 -21.51
N GLY A 676 26.34 -25.94 -20.93
CA GLY A 676 26.27 -25.74 -19.47
C GLY A 676 25.15 -26.51 -18.77
N ILE A 677 24.24 -27.17 -19.49
CA ILE A 677 23.05 -27.81 -18.90
C ILE A 677 23.46 -29.11 -18.17
N PRO A 678 23.17 -29.25 -16.87
CA PRO A 678 23.52 -30.45 -16.12
C PRO A 678 22.88 -31.72 -16.70
N PRO A 679 23.62 -32.84 -16.76
CA PRO A 679 23.03 -34.12 -17.12
C PRO A 679 22.06 -34.60 -16.05
N MET A 680 21.13 -35.45 -16.45
CA MET A 680 20.16 -36.07 -15.56
C MET A 680 20.86 -37.00 -14.56
N THR A 681 20.63 -36.80 -13.25
CA THR A 681 21.15 -37.73 -12.22
C THR A 681 20.11 -38.79 -11.86
N ALA A 682 20.55 -39.88 -11.23
CA ALA A 682 19.67 -40.95 -10.78
C ALA A 682 18.68 -40.47 -9.70
N GLU A 683 19.10 -39.53 -8.86
CA GLU A 683 18.26 -38.92 -7.81
C GLU A 683 17.19 -38.00 -8.42
N GLU A 684 17.55 -37.20 -9.44
CA GLU A 684 16.56 -36.41 -10.18
C GLU A 684 15.56 -37.34 -10.88
N GLU A 685 16.02 -38.48 -11.42
CA GLU A 685 15.18 -39.43 -12.12
C GLU A 685 14.17 -40.10 -11.18
N ALA A 686 14.61 -40.51 -9.99
CA ALA A 686 13.76 -41.06 -8.95
C ALA A 686 12.63 -40.08 -8.54
N ARG A 687 12.93 -38.77 -8.46
CA ARG A 687 11.90 -37.75 -8.14
C ARG A 687 10.83 -37.68 -9.23
N TYR A 688 11.19 -37.78 -10.52
CA TYR A 688 10.18 -37.87 -11.59
C TYR A 688 9.36 -39.16 -11.49
N ASP A 689 9.98 -40.28 -11.11
CA ASP A 689 9.26 -41.54 -10.94
C ASP A 689 8.25 -41.52 -9.80
N ASP A 690 8.58 -40.82 -8.69
CA ASP A 690 7.66 -40.53 -7.59
C ASP A 690 6.46 -39.69 -8.07
N ILE A 691 6.70 -38.63 -8.83
CA ILE A 691 5.63 -37.77 -9.39
C ILE A 691 4.71 -38.55 -10.33
N LEU A 692 5.30 -39.37 -11.21
CA LEU A 692 4.53 -40.17 -12.16
C LEU A 692 3.63 -41.19 -11.47
N SER A 693 4.06 -41.74 -10.33
CA SER A 693 3.24 -42.66 -9.55
C SER A 693 1.90 -42.03 -9.16
N VAL A 694 1.93 -40.76 -8.72
CA VAL A 694 0.74 -39.99 -8.31
C VAL A 694 -0.10 -39.53 -9.50
N LEU A 695 0.54 -39.04 -10.57
CA LEU A 695 -0.20 -38.55 -11.75
C LEU A 695 -0.90 -39.68 -12.53
N MET A 696 -0.28 -40.85 -12.62
CA MET A 696 -0.85 -41.99 -13.36
C MET A 696 -2.06 -42.60 -12.65
N GLU A 697 -2.11 -42.54 -11.31
CA GLU A 697 -3.29 -42.94 -10.53
C GLU A 697 -4.51 -42.04 -10.80
N GLN A 698 -4.29 -40.80 -11.22
CA GLN A 698 -5.34 -39.81 -11.50
C GLN A 698 -5.77 -39.76 -12.97
N SER A 699 -4.92 -40.25 -13.89
CA SER A 699 -5.23 -40.26 -15.33
C SER A 699 -5.96 -41.53 -15.73
N GLU A 700 -7.16 -41.41 -16.30
CA GLU A 700 -7.89 -42.52 -16.94
C GLU A 700 -7.17 -42.97 -18.23
N GLY A 701 -6.09 -43.75 -18.08
CA GLY A 701 -5.60 -44.73 -19.07
C GLY A 701 -5.08 -44.27 -20.44
N CYS A 702 -5.05 -42.99 -20.79
CA CYS A 702 -4.84 -42.57 -22.19
C CYS A 702 -3.39 -42.21 -22.60
N VAL A 703 -2.45 -42.03 -21.65
CA VAL A 703 -1.06 -41.59 -21.95
C VAL A 703 -0.04 -42.54 -21.32
N SER A 704 0.97 -42.98 -22.08
CA SER A 704 2.03 -43.86 -21.57
C SER A 704 2.96 -43.15 -20.58
N ARG A 705 3.44 -43.89 -19.56
CA ARG A 705 4.36 -43.38 -18.50
C ARG A 705 5.55 -42.62 -19.07
N ASP A 706 6.20 -43.20 -20.08
CA ASP A 706 7.40 -42.60 -20.70
C ASP A 706 7.10 -41.30 -21.43
N THR A 707 5.90 -41.18 -22.01
CA THR A 707 5.49 -39.95 -22.69
C THR A 707 5.21 -38.84 -21.69
N LEU A 708 4.57 -39.19 -20.56
CA LEU A 708 4.34 -38.24 -19.47
C LEU A 708 5.65 -37.77 -18.83
N LYS A 709 6.60 -38.69 -18.58
CA LYS A 709 7.95 -38.37 -18.07
C LYS A 709 8.66 -37.39 -19.00
N ARG A 710 8.70 -37.70 -20.30
CA ARG A 710 9.30 -36.82 -21.33
C ARG A 710 8.62 -35.45 -21.39
N ASN A 711 7.30 -35.37 -21.29
CA ASN A 711 6.58 -34.11 -21.29
C ASN A 711 6.88 -33.24 -20.06
N LEU A 712 6.98 -33.85 -18.86
CA LEU A 712 7.37 -33.15 -17.64
C LEU A 712 8.81 -32.65 -17.72
N MET A 713 9.74 -33.49 -18.19
CA MET A 713 11.13 -33.09 -18.42
C MET A 713 11.22 -31.93 -19.40
N ALA A 714 10.52 -32.00 -20.54
CA ALA A 714 10.48 -30.92 -21.53
C ALA A 714 9.96 -29.59 -20.96
N ARG A 715 9.09 -29.63 -19.94
CA ARG A 715 8.55 -28.42 -19.30
C ARG A 715 9.44 -27.87 -18.19
N TRP A 716 10.23 -28.69 -17.52
CA TRP A 716 10.92 -28.30 -16.29
C TRP A 716 12.45 -28.22 -16.42
N ARG A 717 13.06 -29.09 -17.23
CA ARG A 717 14.52 -29.20 -17.36
C ARG A 717 15.06 -28.89 -18.75
N GLU A 718 14.21 -28.81 -19.77
CA GLU A 718 14.65 -28.45 -21.12
C GLU A 718 14.36 -26.97 -21.44
N PRO A 719 15.30 -26.26 -22.09
CA PRO A 719 15.08 -24.89 -22.55
C PRO A 719 14.16 -24.87 -23.77
N ASN A 720 13.50 -23.73 -24.01
CA ASN A 720 12.61 -23.55 -25.15
C ASN A 720 12.64 -22.10 -25.64
N LEU A 721 12.51 -21.90 -26.96
CA LEU A 721 12.37 -20.58 -27.58
C LEU A 721 10.98 -20.48 -28.22
N THR A 722 10.30 -19.36 -28.02
CA THR A 722 8.97 -19.13 -28.60
C THR A 722 8.95 -17.81 -29.35
N HIS A 723 8.40 -17.82 -30.57
CA HIS A 723 8.05 -16.60 -31.30
C HIS A 723 6.60 -16.26 -30.92
N HIS A 724 6.35 -15.07 -30.38
CA HIS A 724 5.03 -14.68 -29.87
C HIS A 724 4.19 -13.97 -30.91
N ASN A 725 4.76 -12.94 -31.53
CA ASN A 725 4.07 -12.11 -32.50
C ASN A 725 5.09 -11.46 -33.45
N VAL A 726 4.65 -11.15 -34.66
CA VAL A 726 5.35 -10.34 -35.65
C VAL A 726 4.44 -9.17 -36.02
N THR A 727 4.92 -7.96 -35.81
CA THR A 727 4.23 -6.70 -36.12
C THR A 727 4.95 -5.99 -37.25
N VAL A 728 4.19 -5.40 -38.16
CA VAL A 728 4.72 -4.65 -39.32
C VAL A 728 4.04 -3.29 -39.43
N SER A 729 4.70 -2.34 -40.10
CA SER A 729 4.08 -1.06 -40.47
C SER A 729 3.11 -1.20 -41.65
N GLY A 730 2.15 -0.29 -41.74
CA GLY A 730 1.18 -0.20 -42.84
C GLY A 730 -0.19 -0.77 -42.53
N SER A 731 -1.15 -0.53 -43.44
CA SER A 731 -2.48 -1.15 -43.41
C SER A 731 -2.46 -2.56 -44.00
N ASP A 732 -3.34 -3.45 -43.54
CA ASP A 732 -3.54 -4.80 -44.09
C ASP A 732 -3.77 -4.74 -45.62
N GLY A 733 -2.74 -5.04 -46.42
CA GLY A 733 -2.74 -4.87 -47.88
C GLY A 733 -1.42 -5.25 -48.57
N SER A 734 -1.33 -5.06 -49.89
CA SER A 734 -0.16 -5.37 -50.74
C SER A 734 0.97 -4.34 -50.55
N LEU A 735 1.64 -4.40 -49.41
CA LEU A 735 2.67 -3.44 -48.98
C LEU A 735 4.01 -4.14 -48.67
N ILE A 736 5.13 -3.47 -48.97
CA ILE A 736 6.43 -3.75 -48.37
C ILE A 736 6.56 -2.81 -47.16
N SER A 737 6.45 -3.38 -45.96
CA SER A 737 6.52 -2.62 -44.71
C SER A 737 7.94 -2.09 -44.46
N SER A 738 8.04 -0.79 -44.16
CA SER A 738 9.29 -0.14 -43.75
C SER A 738 9.80 -0.59 -42.39
N HIS A 739 8.94 -1.12 -41.53
CA HIS A 739 9.30 -1.62 -40.21
C HIS A 739 8.70 -3.02 -39.98
N ALA A 740 9.51 -3.94 -39.46
CA ALA A 740 9.07 -5.24 -38.98
C ALA A 740 9.70 -5.52 -37.62
N SER A 741 8.91 -5.98 -36.66
CA SER A 741 9.37 -6.33 -35.31
C SER A 741 8.76 -7.65 -34.84
N ALA A 742 9.53 -8.44 -34.10
CA ALA A 742 9.10 -9.70 -33.54
C ALA A 742 9.41 -9.79 -32.05
N LYS A 743 8.44 -10.24 -31.27
CA LYS A 743 8.61 -10.54 -29.84
C LYS A 743 8.93 -12.01 -29.66
N ILE A 744 10.04 -12.31 -29.00
CA ILE A 744 10.50 -13.67 -28.72
C ILE A 744 10.72 -13.86 -27.22
N SER A 745 10.60 -15.10 -26.75
CA SER A 745 11.05 -15.49 -25.41
C SER A 745 11.91 -16.74 -25.44
N VAL A 746 12.85 -16.80 -24.52
CA VAL A 746 13.69 -17.97 -24.27
C VAL A 746 13.51 -18.39 -22.82
N ARG A 747 13.05 -19.62 -22.60
CA ARG A 747 13.04 -20.27 -21.30
C ARG A 747 14.39 -20.92 -21.07
N LEU A 748 15.03 -20.52 -19.98
CA LEU A 748 16.36 -20.96 -19.58
C LEU A 748 16.26 -22.00 -18.46
N VAL A 749 17.26 -22.86 -18.37
CA VAL A 749 17.35 -23.90 -17.34
C VAL A 749 18.67 -23.78 -16.57
N PRO A 750 18.77 -24.34 -15.36
CA PRO A 750 19.98 -24.25 -14.56
C PRO A 750 21.22 -24.67 -15.35
N GLY A 751 22.34 -23.96 -15.16
CA GLY A 751 23.55 -24.09 -15.96
C GLY A 751 23.63 -23.12 -17.15
N GLN A 752 22.62 -22.27 -17.35
CA GLN A 752 22.62 -21.19 -18.33
C GLN A 752 22.51 -19.84 -17.61
N GLU A 753 23.53 -19.00 -17.71
CA GLU A 753 23.48 -17.63 -17.20
C GLU A 753 22.76 -16.71 -18.21
N VAL A 754 21.88 -15.84 -17.72
CA VAL A 754 20.97 -15.07 -18.58
C VAL A 754 21.72 -14.04 -19.44
N ASP A 755 22.79 -13.46 -18.91
CA ASP A 755 23.60 -12.46 -19.61
C ASP A 755 24.42 -13.11 -20.74
N ASP A 756 25.05 -14.27 -20.50
CA ASP A 756 25.77 -15.03 -21.53
C ASP A 756 24.85 -15.44 -22.70
N VAL A 757 23.63 -15.86 -22.38
CA VAL A 757 22.63 -16.22 -23.40
C VAL A 757 22.13 -14.97 -24.13
N THR A 758 22.01 -13.84 -23.45
CA THR A 758 21.66 -12.55 -24.07
C THR A 758 22.70 -12.16 -25.11
N ASP A 759 23.98 -12.23 -24.75
CA ASP A 759 25.09 -11.86 -25.61
C ASP A 759 25.23 -12.83 -26.79
N SER A 760 25.06 -14.13 -26.53
CA SER A 760 25.06 -15.17 -27.56
C SER A 760 23.91 -15.01 -28.56
N LEU A 761 22.70 -14.73 -28.08
CA LEU A 761 21.53 -14.48 -28.93
C LEU A 761 21.73 -13.23 -29.79
N THR A 762 22.16 -12.12 -29.17
CA THR A 762 22.36 -10.84 -29.85
C THR A 762 23.44 -10.97 -30.92
N SER A 763 24.57 -11.60 -30.58
CA SER A 763 25.68 -11.84 -31.51
C SER A 763 25.27 -12.77 -32.67
N PHE A 764 24.48 -13.80 -32.39
CA PHE A 764 23.98 -14.71 -33.42
C PHE A 764 23.03 -14.00 -34.39
N ILE A 765 22.03 -13.26 -33.88
CA ILE A 765 21.09 -12.51 -34.72
C ILE A 765 21.84 -11.48 -35.58
N GLN A 766 22.78 -10.75 -34.97
CA GLN A 766 23.58 -9.75 -35.68
C GLN A 766 24.38 -10.38 -36.83
N LYS A 767 25.08 -11.49 -36.55
CA LYS A 767 25.86 -12.22 -37.55
C LYS A 767 24.99 -12.76 -38.69
N GLU A 768 23.83 -13.35 -38.35
CA GLU A 768 22.93 -13.89 -39.37
C GLU A 768 22.29 -12.80 -40.22
N PHE A 769 22.02 -11.63 -39.65
CA PHE A 769 21.53 -10.47 -40.39
C PHE A 769 22.60 -9.88 -41.33
N GLU A 770 23.84 -9.74 -40.85
CA GLU A 770 24.98 -9.30 -41.68
C GLU A 770 25.21 -10.23 -42.89
N SER A 771 24.97 -11.53 -42.73
CA SER A 771 25.09 -12.50 -43.83
C SER A 771 24.09 -12.29 -44.96
N LEU A 772 23.00 -11.56 -44.72
CA LEU A 772 21.99 -11.24 -45.74
C LEU A 772 22.47 -10.15 -46.71
N GLY A 773 23.45 -9.34 -46.31
CA GLY A 773 23.88 -8.17 -47.09
C GLY A 773 22.76 -7.14 -47.29
N SER A 774 21.84 -7.02 -46.33
CA SER A 774 20.71 -6.10 -46.39
C SER A 774 21.11 -4.67 -46.02
N ASP A 775 20.49 -3.69 -46.69
CA ASP A 775 20.63 -2.25 -46.38
C ASP A 775 19.77 -1.79 -45.19
N ASN A 776 18.94 -2.68 -44.64
CA ASN A 776 18.08 -2.41 -43.50
C ASN A 776 18.87 -2.36 -42.18
N ARG A 777 18.27 -1.78 -41.14
CA ARG A 777 18.85 -1.64 -39.80
C ARG A 777 18.22 -2.64 -38.83
N LEU A 778 19.03 -3.50 -38.23
CA LEU A 778 18.63 -4.39 -37.15
C LEU A 778 18.82 -3.73 -35.77
N THR A 779 17.86 -3.91 -34.87
CA THR A 779 17.96 -3.59 -33.45
C THR A 779 17.43 -4.76 -32.62
N VAL A 780 18.17 -5.19 -31.60
CA VAL A 780 17.73 -6.20 -30.63
C VAL A 780 17.59 -5.53 -29.26
N GLN A 781 16.38 -5.52 -28.72
CA GLN A 781 16.07 -4.98 -27.40
C GLN A 781 15.73 -6.11 -26.45
N ILE A 782 16.30 -6.11 -25.24
CA ILE A 782 15.94 -7.05 -24.18
C ILE A 782 14.93 -6.38 -23.26
N ASP A 783 13.74 -6.99 -23.15
CA ASP A 783 12.60 -6.42 -22.45
C ASP A 783 12.56 -6.85 -20.98
N ASN A 784 12.89 -8.11 -20.69
CA ASN A 784 12.89 -8.67 -19.33
C ASN A 784 13.87 -9.86 -19.22
N LYS A 785 14.48 -10.05 -18.05
CA LYS A 785 15.42 -11.13 -17.72
C LYS A 785 15.14 -11.72 -16.33
N ALA A 786 15.03 -13.03 -16.25
CA ALA A 786 14.99 -13.80 -15.01
C ALA A 786 15.92 -15.01 -15.13
N GLU A 787 16.78 -15.21 -14.13
CA GLU A 787 17.70 -16.34 -14.09
C GLU A 787 16.98 -17.63 -13.70
N PRO A 788 17.41 -18.80 -14.24
CA PRO A 788 16.94 -20.09 -13.74
C PRO A 788 17.45 -20.33 -12.31
N TRP A 789 16.67 -21.06 -11.53
CA TRP A 789 17.02 -21.41 -10.15
C TRP A 789 16.96 -22.92 -9.92
N LEU A 790 17.91 -23.43 -9.14
CA LEU A 790 17.97 -24.82 -8.69
C LEU A 790 18.45 -24.85 -7.25
N GLY A 791 17.54 -25.12 -6.32
CA GLY A 791 17.83 -25.36 -4.93
C GLY A 791 18.42 -26.75 -4.70
N ASP A 792 19.08 -26.93 -3.56
CA ASP A 792 19.62 -28.20 -3.10
C ASP A 792 18.59 -28.93 -2.22
N PRO A 793 17.88 -29.96 -2.73
CA PRO A 793 16.80 -30.61 -1.99
C PRO A 793 17.25 -31.33 -0.72
N ASP A 794 18.55 -31.59 -0.59
CA ASP A 794 19.14 -32.34 0.51
C ASP A 794 19.65 -31.43 1.63
N ASN A 795 19.57 -30.11 1.48
CA ASN A 795 20.01 -29.16 2.52
C ASN A 795 19.06 -29.14 3.74
N TYR A 796 19.50 -28.49 4.82
CA TYR A 796 18.76 -28.48 6.08
C TYR A 796 17.40 -27.77 6.00
N ILE A 797 17.26 -26.71 5.18
CA ILE A 797 15.99 -25.99 5.03
C ILE A 797 14.94 -26.83 4.33
N PHE A 798 15.29 -27.58 3.28
CA PHE A 798 14.36 -28.50 2.60
C PHE A 798 13.92 -29.64 3.51
N ARG A 799 14.82 -30.25 4.28
CA ARG A 799 14.45 -31.29 5.26
C ARG A 799 13.52 -30.75 6.34
N THR A 800 13.80 -29.55 6.84
CA THR A 800 12.97 -28.88 7.85
C THR A 800 11.57 -28.59 7.31
N LEU A 801 11.45 -28.18 6.05
CA LEU A 801 10.18 -27.97 5.36
C LEU A 801 9.43 -29.29 5.12
N GLU A 802 10.12 -30.34 4.69
CA GLU A 802 9.55 -31.68 4.52
C GLU A 802 8.91 -32.16 5.83
N ASP A 803 9.67 -32.13 6.93
CA ASP A 803 9.19 -32.54 8.25
C ASP A 803 7.98 -31.71 8.71
N ALA A 804 7.99 -30.39 8.44
CA ALA A 804 6.89 -29.50 8.78
C ALA A 804 5.63 -29.83 7.96
N ILE A 805 5.76 -30.09 6.66
CA ILE A 805 4.64 -30.48 5.79
C ILE A 805 4.08 -31.82 6.24
N VAL A 806 4.93 -32.83 6.48
CA VAL A 806 4.49 -34.16 6.93
C VAL A 806 3.75 -34.07 8.27
N GLN A 807 4.23 -33.24 9.21
CA GLN A 807 3.54 -33.04 10.48
C GLN A 807 2.18 -32.35 10.33
N VAL A 808 2.12 -31.28 9.54
CA VAL A 808 0.91 -30.44 9.40
C VAL A 808 -0.19 -31.14 8.57
N TRP A 809 0.24 -31.94 7.60
CA TRP A 809 -0.61 -32.75 6.72
C TRP A 809 -0.55 -34.25 7.03
N ALA A 810 -0.27 -34.62 8.29
CA ALA A 810 -0.07 -36.01 8.71
C ALA A 810 -1.10 -37.04 8.21
N PRO A 811 -2.42 -36.74 8.08
CA PRO A 811 -3.38 -37.70 7.53
C PRO A 811 -3.08 -38.19 6.11
N LEU A 812 -2.39 -37.36 5.30
CA LEU A 812 -2.03 -37.64 3.90
C LEU A 812 -0.81 -38.56 3.78
N PHE A 813 -0.02 -38.70 4.85
CA PHE A 813 1.21 -39.47 4.85
C PHE A 813 1.11 -40.78 5.64
N SER A 814 1.94 -41.77 5.28
CA SER A 814 2.12 -43.02 6.01
C SER A 814 2.98 -42.79 7.25
N SER A 815 2.64 -43.41 8.39
CA SER A 815 3.52 -43.39 9.57
C SER A 815 4.79 -44.22 9.31
N PRO A 816 5.99 -43.77 9.75
CA PRO A 816 7.25 -44.51 9.59
C PRO A 816 7.26 -45.91 10.23
N SER A 817 6.30 -46.21 11.11
CA SER A 817 6.26 -47.43 11.92
C SER A 817 5.55 -48.63 11.28
N SER A 818 5.07 -48.55 10.04
CA SER A 818 4.31 -49.64 9.40
C SER A 818 5.14 -50.56 8.47
N LEU A 819 6.47 -50.47 8.49
CA LEU A 819 7.36 -51.33 7.70
C LEU A 819 8.21 -52.23 8.62
N ALA A 820 7.61 -53.31 9.11
CA ALA A 820 8.34 -54.50 9.56
C ALA A 820 7.48 -55.77 9.32
N PRO A 821 7.97 -56.78 8.59
CA PRO A 821 7.28 -58.05 8.45
C PRO A 821 7.66 -58.96 9.63
N SER A 822 6.68 -59.44 10.40
CA SER A 822 6.88 -60.60 11.28
C SER A 822 5.99 -61.74 10.84
N SER A 823 6.62 -62.73 10.22
CA SER A 823 6.10 -64.07 10.06
C SER A 823 6.27 -64.80 11.38
N LEU A 824 5.19 -64.97 12.14
CA LEU A 824 5.12 -65.98 13.20
C LEU A 824 3.67 -66.46 13.28
N ALA A 825 3.46 -67.68 12.79
CA ALA A 825 2.20 -68.40 12.87
C ALA A 825 1.80 -68.64 14.34
N PRO A 826 0.50 -68.55 14.70
CA PRO A 826 0.02 -69.10 15.95
C PRO A 826 -0.38 -70.58 15.77
N PRO A 827 -0.10 -71.46 16.75
CA PRO A 827 -0.60 -72.83 16.72
C PRO A 827 -2.08 -72.87 17.09
N SER A 828 -2.74 -73.84 16.47
CA SER A 828 -4.09 -74.32 16.73
C SER A 828 -4.40 -74.55 18.21
N GLN A 829 -5.60 -74.17 18.65
CA GLN A 829 -6.36 -75.00 19.58
C GLN A 829 -7.88 -74.80 19.42
N ASP A 830 -8.48 -75.93 19.09
CA ASP A 830 -9.85 -76.41 19.24
C ASP A 830 -10.85 -75.61 20.08
N GLY A 831 -12.11 -75.65 19.61
CA GLY A 831 -13.16 -76.21 20.47
C GLY A 831 -14.49 -75.49 20.47
N SER A 832 -15.43 -76.03 19.69
CA SER A 832 -16.88 -76.17 20.01
C SER A 832 -17.73 -74.89 20.12
N ALA A 833 -19.03 -74.86 19.82
CA ALA A 833 -19.98 -75.71 19.11
C ALA A 833 -21.31 -74.93 19.13
N ALA A 834 -22.20 -75.30 18.20
CA ALA A 834 -23.66 -75.18 18.33
C ALA A 834 -24.26 -73.75 18.27
N ASP A 835 -25.47 -73.50 17.75
CA ASP A 835 -26.46 -74.36 17.11
C ASP A 835 -27.51 -73.45 16.45
N ARG A 836 -28.07 -73.95 15.35
CA ARG A 836 -29.48 -73.88 14.90
C ARG A 836 -30.31 -72.58 14.91
N GLY A 837 -30.87 -72.34 13.72
CA GLY A 837 -32.33 -72.40 13.50
C GLY A 837 -32.84 -71.31 12.53
N THR A 838 -33.14 -71.60 11.26
CA THR A 838 -34.46 -72.04 10.69
C THR A 838 -35.61 -71.08 11.06
N THR A 839 -36.46 -70.58 10.17
CA THR A 839 -37.11 -71.15 8.96
C THR A 839 -37.99 -70.07 8.28
N ASP A 840 -38.20 -70.24 6.97
CA ASP A 840 -39.42 -70.01 6.15
C ASP A 840 -40.21 -68.69 6.24
N GLY A 841 -40.76 -68.08 5.18
CA GLY A 841 -40.92 -68.48 3.79
C GLY A 841 -42.03 -67.63 3.13
N THR A 842 -41.97 -67.53 1.80
CA THR A 842 -43.06 -67.23 0.84
C THR A 842 -43.55 -65.78 0.59
N GLY A 843 -43.64 -65.43 -0.70
CA GLY A 843 -44.86 -64.82 -1.26
C GLY A 843 -44.80 -63.42 -1.88
N ALA A 844 -44.40 -63.36 -3.16
CA ALA A 844 -44.64 -62.35 -4.21
C ALA A 844 -45.60 -61.16 -3.99
N THR A 845 -45.23 -59.96 -4.48
CA THR A 845 -45.80 -59.27 -5.69
C THR A 845 -45.32 -57.82 -5.84
N ASN A 846 -45.34 -57.33 -7.09
CA ASN A 846 -44.82 -56.08 -7.65
C ASN A 846 -45.14 -54.75 -6.94
N GLY A 847 -44.21 -53.79 -7.03
CA GLY A 847 -44.50 -52.35 -6.91
C GLY A 847 -43.26 -51.45 -6.92
N HIS A 848 -43.20 -50.50 -7.86
CA HIS A 848 -42.15 -49.48 -8.04
C HIS A 848 -41.75 -48.70 -6.77
N ARG A 849 -40.43 -48.46 -6.59
CA ARG A 849 -39.74 -47.15 -6.41
C ARG A 849 -38.43 -47.29 -5.61
N GLY A 850 -37.36 -46.68 -6.15
CA GLY A 850 -36.26 -46.01 -5.46
C GLY A 850 -35.49 -46.71 -4.34
N ASN A 851 -34.25 -47.13 -4.61
CA ASN A 851 -33.03 -46.65 -3.90
C ASN A 851 -31.81 -47.43 -4.39
N GLY A 852 -30.95 -46.78 -5.18
CA GLY A 852 -29.62 -47.28 -5.50
C GLY A 852 -28.71 -47.08 -4.29
N THR A 853 -28.50 -48.13 -3.51
CA THR A 853 -27.51 -48.14 -2.42
C THR A 853 -26.13 -48.44 -3.00
N ALA A 854 -25.22 -47.50 -2.72
CA ALA A 854 -23.83 -47.51 -3.11
C ALA A 854 -23.11 -48.76 -2.61
N ARG A 855 -22.45 -49.47 -3.53
CA ARG A 855 -21.36 -50.40 -3.20
C ARG A 855 -20.17 -49.58 -2.72
N THR A 856 -19.89 -49.64 -1.42
CA THR A 856 -18.66 -49.15 -0.82
C THR A 856 -17.51 -50.08 -1.19
N SER A 857 -16.82 -49.79 -2.29
CA SER A 857 -15.49 -50.34 -2.55
C SER A 857 -14.46 -49.52 -1.78
N SER A 858 -14.03 -50.01 -0.63
CA SER A 858 -12.89 -49.45 0.10
C SER A 858 -11.59 -49.81 -0.64
N SER A 859 -11.18 -48.98 -1.61
CA SER A 859 -9.79 -48.99 -2.10
C SER A 859 -8.94 -48.13 -1.14
N SER A 860 -8.13 -48.78 -0.32
CA SER A 860 -7.14 -48.09 0.51
C SER A 860 -6.04 -47.55 -0.41
N LYS A 861 -6.10 -46.24 -0.71
CA LYS A 861 -5.05 -45.54 -1.46
C LYS A 861 -3.70 -45.67 -0.73
N PRO A 862 -2.59 -45.99 -1.40
CA PRO A 862 -1.28 -45.96 -0.78
C PRO A 862 -0.95 -44.52 -0.37
N LYS A 863 -0.59 -44.30 0.91
CA LYS A 863 -0.26 -42.97 1.43
C LYS A 863 1.22 -42.68 1.21
N LEU A 864 1.54 -41.48 0.72
CA LEU A 864 2.91 -41.00 0.50
C LEU A 864 3.73 -41.04 1.80
N THR A 865 5.05 -41.15 1.72
CA THR A 865 5.94 -41.06 2.89
C THR A 865 6.54 -39.65 3.08
N LYS A 866 6.62 -38.87 2.01
CA LYS A 866 7.19 -37.51 1.95
C LYS A 866 6.46 -36.67 0.88
N PRO A 867 6.50 -35.33 0.94
CA PRO A 867 5.95 -34.46 -0.12
C PRO A 867 6.66 -34.68 -1.45
N LEU A 868 5.99 -34.35 -2.56
CA LEU A 868 6.60 -34.45 -3.88
C LEU A 868 7.58 -33.29 -4.12
N TYR A 869 8.81 -33.60 -4.49
CA TYR A 869 9.78 -32.61 -4.93
C TYR A 869 9.58 -32.30 -6.41
N ILE A 870 9.09 -31.10 -6.71
CA ILE A 870 8.74 -30.67 -8.06
C ILE A 870 9.64 -29.53 -8.56
N ARG A 871 9.70 -29.40 -9.87
CA ARG A 871 10.21 -28.19 -10.54
C ARG A 871 9.02 -27.47 -11.16
N GLU A 872 9.18 -26.18 -11.44
CA GLU A 872 8.12 -25.40 -12.06
C GLU A 872 8.56 -24.80 -13.39
N GLY A 873 7.56 -24.58 -14.25
CA GLY A 873 7.76 -23.91 -15.52
C GLY A 873 7.81 -22.38 -15.41
N GLY A 874 7.35 -21.81 -14.29
CA GLY A 874 7.37 -20.39 -13.98
C GLY A 874 8.77 -19.86 -13.69
N SER A 875 8.85 -18.55 -13.43
CA SER A 875 10.09 -17.82 -13.19
C SER A 875 9.85 -16.81 -12.08
N ILE A 876 10.74 -16.75 -11.08
CA ILE A 876 10.71 -15.72 -10.02
C ILE A 876 12.07 -15.03 -10.08
N PRO A 877 12.18 -13.78 -10.58
CA PRO A 877 13.48 -13.14 -10.84
C PRO A 877 14.34 -12.92 -9.60
N ALA A 878 13.71 -12.79 -8.43
CA ALA A 878 14.37 -12.41 -7.19
C ALA A 878 15.18 -13.55 -6.53
N ILE A 879 14.73 -14.80 -6.62
CA ILE A 879 15.29 -15.90 -5.81
C ILE A 879 16.78 -16.14 -6.05
N ARG A 880 17.19 -16.31 -7.30
CA ARG A 880 18.59 -16.58 -7.67
C ARG A 880 19.48 -15.37 -7.36
N PHE A 881 18.95 -14.17 -7.55
CA PHE A 881 19.62 -12.93 -7.17
C PHE A 881 19.86 -12.87 -5.66
N LEU A 882 18.85 -13.15 -4.83
CA LEU A 882 18.98 -13.13 -3.37
C LEU A 882 19.98 -14.19 -2.87
N GLU A 883 19.98 -15.40 -3.44
CA GLU A 883 20.99 -16.42 -3.11
C GLU A 883 22.42 -15.94 -3.42
N LYS A 884 22.65 -15.36 -4.61
CA LYS A 884 23.96 -14.81 -5.01
C LYS A 884 24.37 -13.63 -4.13
N GLU A 885 23.44 -12.73 -3.82
CA GLU A 885 23.73 -11.48 -3.11
C GLU A 885 24.01 -11.69 -1.62
N PHE A 886 23.33 -12.65 -0.98
CA PHE A 886 23.47 -12.95 0.45
C PHE A 886 24.30 -14.19 0.77
N ASP A 887 24.71 -14.98 -0.23
CA ASP A 887 25.31 -16.30 -0.04
C ASP A 887 24.51 -17.13 0.99
N ALA A 888 23.25 -17.38 0.68
CA ALA A 888 22.34 -18.12 1.54
C ALA A 888 21.51 -19.13 0.73
N PRO A 889 21.31 -20.37 1.20
CA PRO A 889 20.45 -21.33 0.52
C PRO A 889 18.99 -20.88 0.53
N ALA A 890 18.32 -21.00 -0.62
CA ALA A 890 16.88 -20.77 -0.74
C ALA A 890 16.05 -22.05 -0.75
N ALA A 891 14.79 -21.96 -0.31
CA ALA A 891 13.77 -22.99 -0.48
C ALA A 891 12.40 -22.38 -0.81
N HIS A 892 11.60 -23.10 -1.61
CA HIS A 892 10.31 -22.62 -2.09
C HIS A 892 9.16 -23.51 -1.65
N LEU A 893 8.26 -22.96 -0.85
CA LEU A 893 7.07 -23.63 -0.34
C LEU A 893 5.84 -23.26 -1.18
N PRO A 894 5.23 -24.20 -1.91
CA PRO A 894 3.97 -23.92 -2.58
C PRO A 894 2.80 -23.96 -1.57
N CYS A 895 2.11 -22.82 -1.44
CA CYS A 895 0.96 -22.66 -0.56
C CYS A 895 -0.37 -22.95 -1.30
N GLY A 896 -0.44 -22.65 -2.59
CA GLY A 896 -1.65 -22.79 -3.40
C GLY A 896 -1.84 -24.19 -4.01
N GLN A 897 -3.05 -24.45 -4.51
CA GLN A 897 -3.39 -25.67 -5.27
C GLN A 897 -3.27 -25.44 -6.78
N ALA A 898 -3.23 -26.51 -7.57
CA ALA A 898 -3.17 -26.40 -9.03
C ALA A 898 -4.40 -25.70 -9.63
N SER A 899 -5.56 -25.76 -8.95
CA SER A 899 -6.81 -25.14 -9.37
C SER A 899 -7.05 -23.72 -8.80
N ASP A 900 -6.03 -23.09 -8.22
CA ASP A 900 -6.11 -21.74 -7.66
C ASP A 900 -6.20 -20.64 -8.74
N SER A 901 -5.91 -20.98 -10.00
CA SER A 901 -6.11 -20.10 -11.16
C SER A 901 -5.35 -18.76 -11.05
N ALA A 902 -4.11 -18.80 -10.53
CA ALA A 902 -3.24 -17.64 -10.52
C ALA A 902 -3.09 -17.03 -11.92
N HIS A 903 -3.07 -15.70 -11.97
CA HIS A 903 -3.12 -14.86 -13.17
C HIS A 903 -4.41 -14.96 -14.00
N LEU A 904 -5.31 -15.89 -13.70
CA LEU A 904 -6.57 -16.09 -14.40
C LEU A 904 -7.73 -15.48 -13.61
N ASP A 905 -8.92 -15.57 -14.19
CA ASP A 905 -10.16 -15.10 -13.56
C ASP A 905 -10.59 -16.06 -12.44
N ASN A 906 -11.24 -15.52 -11.41
CA ASN A 906 -11.67 -16.25 -10.21
C ASN A 906 -10.51 -16.93 -9.48
N GLU A 907 -9.38 -16.22 -9.40
CA GLU A 907 -8.27 -16.62 -8.53
C GLU A 907 -8.77 -16.86 -7.11
N ARG A 908 -8.31 -17.96 -6.51
CA ARG A 908 -8.76 -18.40 -5.20
C ARG A 908 -7.64 -19.07 -4.42
N LEU A 909 -7.80 -19.11 -3.11
CA LEU A 909 -6.95 -19.89 -2.20
C LEU A 909 -7.83 -20.65 -1.22
N ARG A 910 -7.59 -21.95 -1.06
CA ARG A 910 -8.32 -22.77 -0.08
C ARG A 910 -7.99 -22.30 1.34
N VAL A 911 -9.02 -22.08 2.17
CA VAL A 911 -8.85 -21.62 3.56
C VAL A 911 -7.96 -22.58 4.36
N GLU A 912 -8.15 -23.89 4.17
CA GLU A 912 -7.31 -24.91 4.80
C GLU A 912 -5.84 -24.77 4.40
N ASN A 913 -5.54 -24.52 3.11
CA ASN A 913 -4.18 -24.31 2.65
C ASN A 913 -3.54 -23.07 3.28
N LEU A 914 -4.27 -21.96 3.38
CA LEU A 914 -3.79 -20.74 4.03
C LEU A 914 -3.43 -20.99 5.50
N LEU A 915 -4.33 -21.61 6.27
CA LEU A 915 -4.12 -21.93 7.69
C LEU A 915 -2.98 -22.94 7.90
N LYS A 916 -2.90 -23.97 7.06
CA LYS A 916 -1.84 -24.98 7.11
C LYS A 916 -0.48 -24.38 6.75
N SER A 917 -0.44 -23.42 5.82
CA SER A 917 0.79 -22.70 5.47
C SER A 917 1.32 -21.89 6.66
N ARG A 918 0.44 -21.18 7.40
CA ARG A 918 0.81 -20.51 8.66
C ARG A 918 1.44 -21.47 9.67
N GLU A 919 0.84 -22.65 9.86
CA GLU A 919 1.39 -23.66 10.77
C GLU A 919 2.74 -24.23 10.28
N ILE A 920 2.93 -24.43 8.97
CA ILE A 920 4.21 -24.85 8.39
C ILE A 920 5.28 -23.78 8.64
N PHE A 921 5.00 -22.51 8.32
CA PHE A 921 5.94 -21.40 8.58
C PHE A 921 6.32 -21.30 10.06
N LYS A 922 5.34 -21.47 10.96
CA LYS A 922 5.55 -21.45 12.41
C LYS A 922 6.50 -22.55 12.87
N LEU A 923 6.37 -23.76 12.33
CA LEU A 923 7.31 -24.86 12.62
C LEU A 923 8.70 -24.59 12.03
N VAL A 924 8.77 -24.09 10.80
CA VAL A 924 10.03 -23.81 10.10
C VAL A 924 10.83 -22.72 10.79
N PHE A 925 10.22 -21.56 11.05
CA PHE A 925 10.88 -20.45 11.78
C PHE A 925 11.34 -20.88 13.17
N ARG A 926 10.62 -21.80 13.83
CA ARG A 926 11.03 -22.35 15.12
C ARG A 926 12.17 -23.37 15.04
N ARG A 927 12.35 -24.08 13.94
CA ARG A 927 13.33 -25.17 13.82
C ARG A 927 14.65 -24.76 13.17
N LEU A 928 14.61 -23.80 12.24
CA LEU A 928 15.78 -23.39 11.48
C LEU A 928 16.91 -22.82 12.35
N TRP A 929 16.62 -22.33 13.56
CA TRP A 929 17.68 -21.88 14.47
C TRP A 929 18.62 -23.00 14.94
N ARG A 930 18.14 -24.26 14.93
CA ARG A 930 18.87 -25.43 15.47
C ARG A 930 19.78 -26.12 14.46
N ASP A 931 20.09 -25.50 13.32
CA ASP A 931 20.82 -26.17 12.25
C ASP A 931 22.14 -26.82 12.74
N PRO A 932 22.21 -28.16 12.81
CA PRO A 932 23.43 -28.85 13.21
C PRO A 932 24.52 -28.79 12.13
N ASP A 933 24.16 -28.51 10.88
CA ASP A 933 25.06 -28.44 9.73
C ASP A 933 25.73 -27.06 9.57
N ALA A 934 25.39 -26.08 10.41
CA ALA A 934 25.97 -24.72 10.39
C ALA A 934 27.50 -24.67 10.61
N SER A 935 28.10 -25.76 11.09
CA SER A 935 29.56 -25.91 11.33
C SER A 935 30.32 -26.59 10.18
N LYS A 936 29.62 -27.11 9.16
CA LYS A 936 30.25 -27.76 8.01
C LYS A 936 30.63 -26.71 6.95
N PRO A 937 31.85 -26.76 6.38
CA PRO A 937 32.19 -25.92 5.24
C PRO A 937 31.26 -26.25 4.08
N ARG A 938 30.64 -25.21 3.50
CA ARG A 938 29.74 -25.37 2.36
C ARG A 938 30.53 -25.89 1.16
N PRO A 939 29.98 -26.79 0.33
CA PRO A 939 30.65 -27.23 -0.89
C PRO A 939 30.80 -26.05 -1.86
N MET A 940 32.03 -25.81 -2.33
CA MET A 940 32.37 -24.80 -3.35
C MET A 940 31.52 -25.00 -4.61
N LYS A 941 30.84 -23.94 -5.09
CA LYS A 941 29.86 -23.99 -6.18
C LYS A 941 30.14 -23.03 -7.36
N SER A 942 31.37 -22.55 -7.57
CA SER A 942 31.75 -21.91 -8.85
C SER A 942 33.25 -21.92 -9.12
N PHE A 943 33.61 -21.64 -10.38
CA PHE A 943 34.99 -21.49 -10.88
C PHE A 943 35.64 -20.16 -10.45
N ASP A 944 34.86 -19.22 -9.89
CA ASP A 944 35.30 -17.87 -9.51
C ASP A 944 36.10 -17.83 -8.20
N ASP A 945 36.07 -18.92 -7.41
CA ASP A 945 36.83 -19.03 -6.16
C ASP A 945 38.35 -19.17 -6.38
N PHE A 946 38.82 -19.28 -7.63
CA PHE A 946 40.24 -19.44 -7.95
C PHE A 946 41.06 -18.16 -7.78
N GLU A 947 40.46 -16.97 -7.82
CA GLU A 947 41.19 -15.70 -7.65
C GLU A 947 41.22 -15.20 -6.19
N ALA A 948 40.37 -15.72 -5.31
CA ALA A 948 40.28 -15.29 -3.91
C ALA A 948 41.38 -15.89 -3.00
N PHE A 949 42.02 -16.98 -3.43
CA PHE A 949 43.17 -17.57 -2.73
C PHE A 949 44.46 -17.22 -3.47
N GLY A 950 44.98 -16.03 -3.21
CA GLY A 950 46.22 -15.50 -3.81
C GLY A 950 47.44 -16.41 -3.64
N VAL A 951 47.56 -17.40 -4.52
CA VAL A 951 48.77 -18.19 -4.77
C VAL A 951 49.27 -17.79 -6.15
N SER A 952 50.35 -17.02 -6.20
CA SER A 952 50.93 -16.61 -7.47
C SER A 952 51.47 -17.82 -8.23
N ALA A 953 51.27 -17.81 -9.54
CA ALA A 953 51.69 -18.86 -10.47
C ALA A 953 53.22 -18.88 -10.77
N ASP A 954 54.07 -18.40 -9.85
CA ASP A 954 55.51 -18.21 -10.08
C ASP A 954 56.44 -19.18 -9.30
N GLN A 955 55.90 -20.22 -8.64
CA GLN A 955 56.71 -21.11 -7.79
C GLN A 955 56.76 -22.60 -8.17
N VAL A 956 56.44 -22.97 -9.42
CA VAL A 956 56.62 -24.36 -9.90
C VAL A 956 57.40 -24.40 -11.22
N CYS A 957 58.64 -23.92 -11.19
CA CYS A 957 59.65 -24.23 -12.20
C CYS A 957 61.01 -24.42 -11.51
N GLY A 958 61.33 -25.67 -11.17
CA GLY A 958 62.64 -26.07 -10.65
C GLY A 958 62.74 -27.60 -10.60
N GLY A 959 63.35 -28.19 -11.63
CA GLY A 959 63.62 -29.63 -11.77
C GLY A 959 64.74 -30.15 -10.84
N PRO A 960 65.34 -31.32 -11.09
CA PRO A 960 65.33 -32.13 -12.33
C PRO A 960 64.41 -33.37 -12.31
#